data_AF-A0A0Q8VNG3-F1
#
_entry.id   AF-A0A0Q8VNG3-F1
#
_cell.length_a   1.000
_cell.length_b   1.000
_cell.length_c   1.000
_cell.angle_alpha   90.00
_cell.angle_beta   90.00
_cell.angle_gamma   90.00
#
_symmetry.space_group_name_H-M   'P 1'
#
loop_
_entity.id
_entity.type
_entity.pdbx_description
1 polymer ?
#
loop_
_entity_poly.entity_id
_entity_poly.type
_entity_poly.pdbx_seq_one_letter_code
_entity_poly.pdbx_strand_id
1 'polypeptide(L)'
;MRRLDRNSDEEDILDPEIDAAAENLTPDHMRHDITSPDALSLGDPDLVAGNVAEPAWRRWNAELAAVGGRSPLARFVDTPRTRIELSTTHPGGLPQFITGKSTLLSSLIRDELALRNARLAAAEITQKGIELRSVRGIESVHLAIGLASWRNAGEEYLAPVLLRPLAIRRYGRDFEVKLKGQPFLNPALARELREQFQITLDAEAFVALAITNGVFKPQPVIDRLRGLTSHLPWFHVAPRLVVSSFAEVGPEMAADAAKLDHPVIDAIAGNPSARAAVVAATGERVRAVSQDARPPSTDTLLLDADPEQEQAVAEIEAGTSVVVKTLPGTGGTQTIVNAIGALVAKDKRVLVVGARRASLDGIAHRLGQVGLGGAAVTTAGLRRELIQSISRNEKAERPRVADVDDALVRLRKVLLDYRSALTRKDPELHVSVLDALGELASLALVSSPPSTTARLDQAALVALADGRDEVARALARAAELGEFRYGPGDSPWYGASFTSSDEATSAHELAKRLSRSDLPRLLDRGRALIAQTRLREFESVAELGVFLRLLLDVRETLDRFQPSVYDRPLGELIAATSSRRDSPGMSGANRRRLRRHALEFVRPGVHVNDLNSALRGIQQQRTLWQRYSDAGAIPGVPVGIDDVHVAYQHVVGDLGALDAPLGVVGTSRQLAARPVRELTSTLAGLAAESEVLTNLQERTAVLGRLRDLGLDPLLLDLAERHVPERAVAAELELAWWQSVLESMLATEKALLGANTTVLDRLEGDFRLVDEAHASAAGPQLAWRLAENWKVALVDHADEAGRLKRMLRGDRVRPQELQSETPHLFRALAPVWLASPYDVAGIDDAIGFDTVILVDAGATSIAENLGAIRRAKQVVAFGDPVTQTPTLFETGIDDVEQPRVSSTEHGVDALHADSALARLGELLPTLTLTRSYRAGGEDLAELVNNRFYAGRIASLPWAGSFLGHGSLGLHYVAGNGLPDSVTGTVESIDSEVAKVVELVMEHAVKRPRESLMVITASTKHAGRVHQSVLAAFAKRTDLSDFILKDRAEPFTVLTLEQAVAQSRDRVIFSVGYGRTPHGRLLSNFGSLGEPGGDRLLAVGMTRARRSMDLVSAFRPDDIDEERQSHGVLALANVLSQTEERAASPSATGEAPSMVHDLAARLERRGIRVSVGHRGRLALAAANAGKAVVVETDDALAGLSLRESLRLRPDVLRRLGWHYLRVHSFELFGNPEAVASRVASLLGRPEAERSSDAAAERR
;
A
#
# COMPACT_ATOMS: atom_id res chain seq x y z
N MET A 1 -53.96 -30.98 7.45
CA MET A 1 -54.62 -32.14 6.81
C MET A 1 -53.53 -33.14 6.45
N ARG A 2 -53.61 -34.39 6.96
CA ARG A 2 -52.69 -35.56 6.78
C ARG A 2 -51.32 -35.44 7.47
N ARG A 3 -51.06 -36.04 8.64
CA ARG A 3 -50.95 -37.47 9.03
C ARG A 3 -49.98 -38.28 8.16
N LEU A 4 -48.91 -38.78 8.77
CA LEU A 4 -48.51 -40.19 8.70
C LEU A 4 -47.61 -40.58 9.89
N ASP A 5 -48.11 -41.54 10.67
CA ASP A 5 -47.53 -42.23 11.81
C ASP A 5 -46.57 -43.37 11.38
N ARG A 6 -45.62 -43.72 12.26
CA ARG A 6 -45.27 -45.09 12.76
C ARG A 6 -43.96 -45.02 13.57
N ASN A 7 -43.99 -45.16 14.91
CA ASN A 7 -43.79 -46.39 15.73
C ASN A 7 -42.47 -47.13 15.41
N SER A 8 -41.60 -47.50 16.36
CA SER A 8 -41.83 -47.98 17.73
C SER A 8 -40.53 -48.07 18.56
N ASP A 9 -40.70 -47.99 19.89
CA ASP A 9 -40.02 -48.65 21.02
C ASP A 9 -38.48 -48.58 21.21
N GLU A 10 -38.03 -47.90 22.27
CA GLU A 10 -37.48 -48.54 23.49
C GLU A 10 -37.36 -47.53 24.66
N GLU A 11 -37.50 -48.06 25.87
CA GLU A 11 -37.79 -47.41 27.16
C GLU A 11 -36.65 -46.54 27.72
N ASP A 12 -36.99 -45.42 28.38
CA ASP A 12 -36.53 -45.20 29.76
C ASP A 12 -37.35 -44.13 30.49
N ILE A 13 -37.63 -44.42 31.77
CA ILE A 13 -38.55 -43.73 32.67
C ILE A 13 -37.83 -42.54 33.33
N LEU A 14 -38.39 -41.33 33.22
CA LEU A 14 -38.06 -40.19 34.10
C LEU A 14 -39.34 -39.51 34.59
N ASP A 15 -39.42 -39.37 35.91
CA ASP A 15 -40.48 -38.70 36.69
C ASP A 15 -40.60 -37.20 36.34
N PRO A 16 -41.83 -36.63 36.31
CA PRO A 16 -42.06 -35.24 35.94
C PRO A 16 -42.30 -34.36 37.18
N GLU A 17 -41.29 -33.68 37.69
CA GLU A 17 -41.49 -32.63 38.72
C GLU A 17 -40.48 -31.47 38.64
N ILE A 18 -40.10 -31.00 37.44
CA ILE A 18 -39.34 -29.73 37.32
C ILE A 18 -39.71 -28.99 36.03
N ASP A 19 -40.98 -28.62 35.86
CA ASP A 19 -41.38 -27.76 34.72
C ASP A 19 -42.41 -26.68 35.08
N ALA A 20 -42.21 -26.05 36.25
CA ALA A 20 -43.03 -24.92 36.71
C ALA A 20 -42.22 -23.68 37.14
N ALA A 21 -40.91 -23.64 36.86
CA ALA A 21 -40.04 -22.52 37.23
C ALA A 21 -39.44 -21.75 36.03
N ALA A 22 -39.75 -22.16 34.79
CA ALA A 22 -39.09 -21.61 33.59
C ALA A 22 -39.78 -20.36 32.98
N GLU A 23 -40.97 -19.96 33.44
CA GLU A 23 -41.73 -18.88 32.78
C GLU A 23 -41.69 -17.51 33.46
N ASN A 24 -40.89 -17.31 34.53
CA ASN A 24 -40.82 -16.03 35.26
C ASN A 24 -39.42 -15.40 35.33
N LEU A 25 -38.58 -15.57 34.31
CA LEU A 25 -37.27 -14.91 34.25
C LEU A 25 -37.24 -13.86 33.14
N THR A 26 -37.45 -12.60 33.53
CA THR A 26 -37.19 -11.44 32.67
C THR A 26 -35.69 -11.28 32.36
N PRO A 27 -35.31 -10.71 31.20
CA PRO A 27 -33.90 -10.58 30.75
C PRO A 27 -32.95 -9.85 31.71
N ASP A 28 -33.46 -9.08 32.67
CA ASP A 28 -32.64 -8.39 33.67
C ASP A 28 -32.06 -9.31 34.75
N HIS A 29 -32.61 -10.52 34.95
CA HIS A 29 -32.10 -11.46 35.97
C HIS A 29 -30.90 -12.28 35.49
N MET A 30 -30.62 -12.36 34.19
CA MET A 30 -29.40 -12.99 33.66
C MET A 30 -28.16 -12.08 33.75
N ARG A 31 -28.30 -10.84 34.23
CA ARG A 31 -27.23 -9.83 34.29
C ARG A 31 -26.50 -9.74 35.63
N HIS A 32 -26.94 -10.49 36.65
CA HIS A 32 -26.26 -10.52 37.95
C HIS A 32 -25.66 -11.90 38.23
N ASP A 33 -24.35 -11.90 38.51
CA ASP A 33 -23.62 -12.89 39.30
C ASP A 33 -23.59 -14.34 38.82
N ILE A 34 -23.00 -14.57 37.64
CA ILE A 34 -22.59 -15.93 37.21
C ILE A 34 -21.30 -16.37 37.95
N THR A 35 -20.59 -15.43 38.59
CA THR A 35 -19.27 -15.65 39.21
C THR A 35 -19.28 -15.59 40.73
N SER A 36 -20.37 -15.15 41.37
CA SER A 36 -20.42 -14.97 42.82
C SER A 36 -20.69 -16.31 43.53
N PRO A 37 -19.84 -16.70 44.49
CA PRO A 37 -19.96 -17.98 45.21
C PRO A 37 -21.16 -18.04 46.17
N ASP A 38 -21.76 -16.90 46.51
CA ASP A 38 -22.85 -16.76 47.49
C ASP A 38 -24.15 -17.49 47.10
N ALA A 39 -24.25 -17.97 45.85
CA ALA A 39 -25.38 -18.76 45.36
C ALA A 39 -25.28 -20.27 45.66
N LEU A 40 -24.17 -20.76 46.21
CA LEU A 40 -23.91 -22.20 46.44
C LEU A 40 -23.86 -22.55 47.93
N SER A 41 -24.84 -23.33 48.39
CA SER A 41 -24.82 -23.93 49.74
C SER A 41 -24.12 -25.29 49.71
N LEU A 42 -22.99 -25.43 50.43
CA LEU A 42 -22.17 -26.65 50.45
C LEU A 42 -22.63 -27.69 51.48
N GLY A 43 -23.66 -27.41 52.30
CA GLY A 43 -24.23 -28.34 53.28
C GLY A 43 -23.33 -28.66 54.49
N ASP A 44 -22.07 -28.25 54.47
CA ASP A 44 -21.09 -28.35 55.55
C ASP A 44 -20.72 -26.92 56.03
N PRO A 45 -20.93 -26.57 57.31
CA PRO A 45 -20.63 -25.24 57.85
C PRO A 45 -19.13 -24.90 57.87
N ASP A 46 -18.24 -25.88 57.72
CA ASP A 46 -16.79 -25.66 57.67
C ASP A 46 -16.27 -25.39 56.24
N LEU A 47 -17.11 -25.56 55.22
CA LEU A 47 -16.78 -25.28 53.82
C LEU A 47 -17.43 -23.98 53.35
N VAL A 48 -16.60 -23.00 53.01
CA VAL A 48 -17.04 -21.72 52.44
C VAL A 48 -16.89 -21.77 50.92
N ALA A 49 -17.97 -21.53 50.19
CA ALA A 49 -17.92 -21.37 48.74
C ALA A 49 -17.09 -20.11 48.40
N GLY A 50 -16.13 -20.23 47.50
CA GLY A 50 -15.25 -19.13 47.08
C GLY A 50 -15.06 -19.13 45.56
N ASN A 51 -14.77 -17.96 44.98
CA ASN A 51 -14.46 -17.87 43.55
C ASN A 51 -13.07 -18.48 43.30
N VAL A 52 -12.95 -19.36 42.29
CA VAL A 52 -11.66 -19.96 41.87
C VAL A 52 -10.59 -18.91 41.56
N ALA A 53 -10.99 -17.70 41.16
CA ALA A 53 -10.12 -16.57 40.87
C ALA A 53 -9.56 -15.87 42.12
N GLU A 54 -10.12 -16.09 43.31
CA GLU A 54 -9.80 -15.33 44.53
C GLU A 54 -8.31 -15.40 44.94
N PRO A 55 -7.60 -16.54 44.84
CA PRO A 55 -6.15 -16.57 45.11
C PRO A 55 -5.35 -15.67 44.17
N ALA A 56 -5.74 -15.58 42.89
CA ALA A 56 -5.09 -14.70 41.92
C ALA A 56 -5.40 -13.23 42.23
N TRP A 57 -6.64 -12.91 42.61
CA TRP A 57 -7.03 -11.57 43.06
C TRP A 57 -6.22 -11.10 44.26
N ARG A 58 -6.07 -11.94 45.30
CA ARG A 58 -5.26 -11.61 46.49
C ARG A 58 -3.80 -11.35 46.13
N ARG A 59 -3.23 -12.17 45.23
CA ARG A 59 -1.87 -11.98 44.72
C ARG A 59 -1.73 -10.66 43.97
N TRP A 60 -2.63 -10.36 43.02
CA TRP A 60 -2.61 -9.09 42.28
C TRP A 60 -2.81 -7.89 43.20
N ASN A 61 -3.64 -8.00 44.23
CA ASN A 61 -3.81 -6.92 45.21
C ASN A 61 -2.53 -6.65 46.02
N ALA A 62 -1.80 -7.71 46.39
CA ALA A 62 -0.48 -7.58 47.03
C ALA A 62 0.57 -6.98 46.08
N GLU A 63 0.56 -7.39 44.81
CA GLU A 63 1.40 -6.80 43.76
C GLU A 63 1.11 -5.30 43.61
N LEU A 64 -0.17 -4.91 43.51
CA LEU A 64 -0.62 -3.52 43.43
C LEU A 64 -0.18 -2.69 44.62
N ALA A 65 -0.33 -3.21 45.84
CA ALA A 65 0.11 -2.51 47.06
C ALA A 65 1.61 -2.21 47.08
N ALA A 66 2.42 -3.03 46.41
CA ALA A 66 3.87 -2.86 46.29
C ALA A 66 4.30 -1.95 45.11
N VAL A 67 3.38 -1.58 44.20
CA VAL A 67 3.69 -0.73 43.04
C VAL A 67 4.19 0.64 43.49
N GLY A 68 5.32 1.06 42.91
CA GLY A 68 5.97 2.33 43.23
C GLY A 68 6.92 2.27 44.43
N GLY A 69 7.11 1.08 45.02
CA GLY A 69 8.09 0.81 46.06
C GLY A 69 7.80 1.50 47.39
N ARG A 70 8.86 1.87 48.12
CA ARG A 70 8.72 2.59 49.39
C ARG A 70 8.10 3.97 49.16
N SER A 71 6.99 4.25 49.84
CA SER A 71 6.28 5.53 49.75
C SER A 71 7.11 6.70 50.31
N PRO A 72 7.55 7.67 49.47
CA PRO A 72 8.16 8.91 49.93
C PRO A 72 7.14 9.84 50.61
N LEU A 73 5.85 9.54 50.51
CA LEU A 73 4.80 10.29 51.19
C LEU A 73 4.67 9.93 52.68
N ALA A 74 4.97 8.68 53.05
CA ALA A 74 4.96 8.24 54.45
C ALA A 74 6.37 8.14 55.07
N ARG A 75 7.35 7.72 54.25
CA ARG A 75 8.70 7.33 54.69
C ARG A 75 9.77 7.95 53.80
N PHE A 76 9.81 9.28 53.77
CA PHE A 76 10.77 10.07 53.00
C PHE A 76 12.22 9.83 53.44
N VAL A 77 13.12 9.55 52.49
CA VAL A 77 14.56 9.43 52.72
C VAL A 77 15.17 10.83 52.67
N ASP A 78 15.52 11.37 53.84
CA ASP A 78 15.94 12.77 54.00
C ASP A 78 17.47 12.90 54.02
N THR A 79 18.11 12.91 52.85
CA THR A 79 19.56 13.17 52.72
C THR A 79 19.85 14.36 51.78
N PRO A 80 21.06 14.96 51.81
CA PRO A 80 21.39 16.09 50.94
C PRO A 80 21.31 15.80 49.43
N ARG A 81 21.34 14.53 49.01
CA ARG A 81 21.23 14.12 47.60
C ARG A 81 19.79 13.92 47.15
N THR A 82 18.89 13.56 48.06
CA THR A 82 17.49 13.25 47.74
C THR A 82 16.59 14.49 47.79
N ARG A 83 17.12 15.64 48.25
CA ARG A 83 16.30 16.82 48.57
C ARG A 83 16.94 18.15 48.18
N ILE A 84 16.10 19.11 47.79
CA ILE A 84 16.46 20.53 47.77
C ILE A 84 15.89 21.18 49.03
N GLU A 85 16.77 21.70 49.89
CA GLU A 85 16.39 22.39 51.13
C GLU A 85 16.09 23.87 50.86
N LEU A 86 14.86 24.29 51.13
CA LEU A 86 14.38 25.67 50.94
C LEU A 86 13.90 26.32 52.25
N SER A 87 14.23 25.75 53.42
CA SER A 87 13.85 26.36 54.70
C SER A 87 14.61 27.66 55.00
N THR A 88 15.83 27.82 54.48
CA THR A 88 16.69 29.00 54.69
C THR A 88 16.98 29.72 53.36
N THR A 89 15.93 30.10 52.63
CA THR A 89 16.08 30.83 51.35
C THR A 89 16.40 32.31 51.52
N HIS A 90 17.09 32.88 50.53
CA HIS A 90 17.39 34.30 50.47
C HIS A 90 16.12 35.16 50.24
N PRO A 91 15.92 36.26 51.01
CA PRO A 91 14.72 37.09 50.93
C PRO A 91 14.43 37.70 49.54
N GLY A 92 15.46 37.84 48.70
CA GLY A 92 15.31 38.40 47.35
C GLY A 92 14.63 37.47 46.34
N GLY A 93 14.76 36.14 46.49
CA GLY A 93 14.18 35.16 45.56
C GLY A 93 12.88 34.53 46.05
N LEU A 94 12.69 34.44 47.37
CA LEU A 94 11.54 33.76 47.98
C LEU A 94 10.17 34.36 47.58
N PRO A 95 9.96 35.69 47.54
CA PRO A 95 8.68 36.26 47.11
C PRO A 95 8.31 35.90 45.67
N GLN A 96 9.30 35.84 44.77
CA GLN A 96 9.08 35.45 43.37
C GLN A 96 8.68 33.98 43.26
N PHE A 97 9.36 33.11 44.03
CA PHE A 97 9.05 31.68 44.07
C PHE A 97 7.66 31.39 44.64
N ILE A 98 7.30 32.00 45.79
CA ILE A 98 5.99 31.81 46.44
C ILE A 98 4.84 32.29 45.56
N THR A 99 5.04 33.38 44.79
CA THR A 99 4.04 33.89 43.83
C THR A 99 3.95 33.08 42.54
N GLY A 100 4.71 31.98 42.42
CA GLY A 100 4.65 31.06 41.28
C GLY A 100 5.41 31.53 40.04
N LYS A 101 6.32 32.50 40.17
CA LYS A 101 7.22 32.91 39.09
C LYS A 101 8.40 31.94 39.00
N SER A 102 8.90 31.72 37.78
CA SER A 102 10.16 30.99 37.57
C SER A 102 11.29 31.65 38.33
N THR A 103 11.95 30.87 39.17
CA THR A 103 13.03 31.36 40.03
C THR A 103 14.23 30.43 39.92
N LEU A 104 15.43 30.99 39.76
CA LEU A 104 16.67 30.22 39.73
C LEU A 104 17.06 29.74 41.13
N LEU A 105 17.61 28.54 41.23
CA LEU A 105 18.05 27.95 42.48
C LEU A 105 19.14 28.79 43.16
N SER A 106 20.06 29.37 42.38
CA SER A 106 21.06 30.34 42.85
C SER A 106 20.47 31.65 43.39
N SER A 107 19.25 32.00 43.02
CA SER A 107 18.55 33.17 43.59
C SER A 107 17.89 32.86 44.94
N LEU A 108 17.62 31.57 45.20
CA LEU A 108 17.03 31.07 46.44
C LEU A 108 18.10 30.69 47.47
N ILE A 109 19.25 30.15 47.04
CA ILE A 109 20.31 29.65 47.92
C ILE A 109 21.61 30.39 47.61
N ARG A 110 22.11 31.17 48.58
CA ARG A 110 23.36 31.94 48.43
C ARG A 110 24.61 31.24 48.96
N ASP A 111 24.46 30.33 49.93
CA ASP A 111 25.59 29.55 50.46
C ASP A 111 26.13 28.61 49.38
N GLU A 112 27.45 28.62 49.13
CA GLU A 112 28.05 27.90 48.02
C GLU A 112 27.98 26.38 48.18
N LEU A 113 28.16 25.87 49.40
CA LEU A 113 28.10 24.44 49.70
C LEU A 113 26.66 23.93 49.59
N ALA A 114 25.70 24.65 50.17
CA ALA A 114 24.28 24.35 50.06
C ALA A 114 23.79 24.42 48.61
N LEU A 115 24.23 25.43 47.84
CA LEU A 115 23.87 25.56 46.43
C LEU A 115 24.47 24.42 45.58
N ARG A 116 25.70 23.97 45.88
CA ARG A 116 26.31 22.80 45.23
C ARG A 116 25.48 21.54 45.50
N ASN A 117 25.13 21.26 46.75
CA ASN A 117 24.33 20.10 47.12
C ASN A 117 22.93 20.18 46.49
N ALA A 118 22.29 21.35 46.54
CA ALA A 118 20.99 21.57 45.94
C ALA A 118 20.99 21.36 44.42
N ARG A 119 22.08 21.72 43.71
CA ARG A 119 22.22 21.43 42.26
C ARG A 119 22.37 19.94 41.97
N LEU A 120 23.09 19.20 42.81
CA LEU A 120 23.21 17.75 42.67
C LEU A 120 21.85 17.08 42.89
N ALA A 121 21.16 17.42 43.99
CA ALA A 121 19.82 16.92 44.26
C ALA A 121 18.81 17.32 43.16
N ALA A 122 18.88 18.56 42.67
CA ALA A 122 18.05 19.03 41.57
C ALA A 122 18.25 18.22 40.29
N ALA A 123 19.47 17.76 40.00
CA ALA A 123 19.74 16.88 38.86
C ALA A 123 19.03 15.53 39.02
N GLU A 124 19.17 14.88 40.18
CA GLU A 124 18.53 13.60 40.50
C GLU A 124 16.99 13.71 40.49
N ILE A 125 16.44 14.74 41.14
CA ILE A 125 14.99 15.01 41.17
C ILE A 125 14.45 15.29 39.77
N THR A 126 15.18 16.04 38.95
CA THR A 126 14.78 16.31 37.57
C THR A 126 14.78 15.02 36.75
N GLN A 127 15.80 14.18 36.91
CA GLN A 127 15.89 12.89 36.20
C GLN A 127 14.77 11.93 36.62
N LYS A 128 14.55 11.74 37.92
CA LYS A 128 13.45 10.91 38.46
C LYS A 128 12.07 11.45 38.05
N GLY A 129 11.88 12.76 38.08
CA GLY A 129 10.63 13.38 37.63
C GLY A 129 10.38 13.19 36.13
N ILE A 130 11.41 13.25 35.29
CA ILE A 130 11.30 12.96 33.85
C ILE A 130 10.98 11.48 33.62
N GLU A 131 11.67 10.56 34.31
CA GLU A 131 11.43 9.11 34.27
C GLU A 131 9.96 8.79 34.58
N LEU A 132 9.49 9.16 35.78
CA LEU A 132 8.13 8.85 36.22
C LEU A 132 7.07 9.50 35.32
N ARG A 133 7.25 10.76 34.92
CA ARG A 133 6.29 11.42 34.02
C ARG A 133 6.26 10.77 32.64
N SER A 134 7.40 10.40 32.07
CA SER A 134 7.47 9.90 30.69
C SER A 134 7.06 8.44 30.57
N VAL A 135 7.51 7.59 31.50
CA VAL A 135 7.29 6.14 31.48
C VAL A 135 5.98 5.75 32.17
N ARG A 136 5.61 6.47 33.25
CA ARG A 136 4.48 6.12 34.13
C ARG A 136 3.32 7.12 34.10
N GLY A 137 3.53 8.31 33.55
CA GLY A 137 2.51 9.37 33.58
C GLY A 137 2.34 10.01 34.96
N ILE A 138 3.21 9.69 35.93
CA ILE A 138 3.12 10.16 37.31
C ILE A 138 3.82 11.52 37.45
N GLU A 139 3.10 12.53 37.93
CA GLU A 139 3.71 13.80 38.35
C GLU A 139 4.19 13.70 39.80
N SER A 140 5.49 13.48 40.02
CA SER A 140 6.01 13.24 41.37
C SER A 140 6.70 14.43 42.03
N VAL A 141 7.12 15.45 41.28
CA VAL A 141 7.91 16.55 41.85
C VAL A 141 7.03 17.56 42.59
N HIS A 142 7.20 17.62 43.91
CA HIS A 142 6.43 18.51 44.78
C HIS A 142 7.32 19.26 45.76
N LEU A 143 6.86 20.44 46.17
CA LEU A 143 7.31 21.12 47.39
C LEU A 143 6.54 20.55 48.58
N ALA A 144 7.23 19.85 49.47
CA ALA A 144 6.78 19.50 50.80
C ALA A 144 6.82 20.73 51.72
N ILE A 145 5.72 20.91 52.44
CA ILE A 145 5.50 22.01 53.37
C ILE A 145 5.24 21.40 54.74
N GLY A 146 6.22 21.50 55.62
CA GLY A 146 6.24 20.80 56.90
C GLY A 146 6.62 19.34 56.73
N LEU A 147 7.38 18.82 57.70
CA LEU A 147 7.67 17.40 57.82
C LEU A 147 7.24 16.91 59.21
N ALA A 148 6.45 15.85 59.23
CA ALA A 148 6.05 15.13 60.42
C ALA A 148 6.92 13.86 60.55
N SER A 149 7.51 13.63 61.72
CA SER A 149 8.28 12.43 62.01
C SER A 149 7.76 11.72 63.25
N TRP A 150 7.71 10.40 63.19
CA TRP A 150 7.29 9.55 64.30
C TRP A 150 7.80 8.12 64.14
N ARG A 151 7.57 7.30 65.16
CA ARG A 151 7.90 5.86 65.13
C ARG A 151 6.64 5.04 65.41
N ASN A 152 6.45 3.98 64.65
CA ASN A 152 5.38 3.01 64.89
C ASN A 152 5.86 1.59 64.54
N ALA A 153 5.55 0.61 65.39
CA ALA A 153 5.91 -0.81 65.20
C ALA A 153 7.39 -1.08 64.84
N GLY A 154 8.32 -0.25 65.33
CA GLY A 154 9.75 -0.39 65.05
C GLY A 154 10.22 0.27 63.75
N GLU A 155 9.32 0.85 62.96
CA GLU A 155 9.65 1.63 61.75
C GLU A 155 9.67 3.14 62.02
N GLU A 156 10.52 3.86 61.27
CA GLU A 156 10.59 5.31 61.28
C GLU A 156 9.80 5.92 60.12
N TYR A 157 8.97 6.90 60.44
CA TYR A 157 8.16 7.64 59.49
C TYR A 157 8.65 9.09 59.39
N LEU A 158 8.66 9.60 58.17
CA LEU A 158 8.96 10.98 57.86
C LEU A 158 8.11 11.39 56.67
N ALA A 159 7.06 12.16 56.93
CA ALA A 159 6.03 12.47 55.95
C ALA A 159 5.87 13.98 55.76
N PRO A 160 5.77 14.47 54.52
CA PRO A 160 5.28 15.83 54.26
C PRO A 160 3.91 16.08 54.87
N VAL A 161 3.65 17.29 55.37
CA VAL A 161 2.31 17.66 55.84
C VAL A 161 1.44 18.08 54.66
N LEU A 162 1.84 19.13 53.95
CA LEU A 162 1.22 19.54 52.69
C LEU A 162 2.20 19.37 51.53
N LEU A 163 1.66 19.14 50.35
CA LEU A 163 2.40 19.05 49.10
C LEU A 163 1.90 20.11 48.14
N ARG A 164 2.79 20.73 47.39
CA ARG A 164 2.43 21.63 46.29
C ARG A 164 3.17 21.24 45.02
N PRO A 165 2.47 21.00 43.89
CA PRO A 165 3.13 20.63 42.64
C PRO A 165 4.21 21.64 42.24
N LEU A 166 5.35 21.15 41.76
CA LEU A 166 6.48 21.99 41.40
C LEU A 166 7.07 21.52 40.07
N ALA A 167 7.25 22.46 39.13
CA ALA A 167 8.07 22.23 37.96
C ALA A 167 9.51 22.61 38.26
N ILE A 168 10.42 21.67 37.95
CA ILE A 168 11.86 21.88 37.98
C ILE A 168 12.41 21.62 36.58
N ARG A 169 13.33 22.47 36.13
CA ARG A 169 14.06 22.28 34.87
C ARG A 169 15.47 22.80 34.99
N ARG A 170 16.38 22.25 34.20
CA ARG A 170 17.77 22.73 34.14
C ARG A 170 17.83 24.03 33.32
N TYR A 171 18.62 25.00 33.78
CA TYR A 171 18.89 26.26 33.10
C TYR A 171 20.40 26.56 33.14
N GLY A 172 21.12 26.22 32.07
CA GLY A 172 22.58 26.31 32.04
C GLY A 172 23.24 25.40 33.08
N ARG A 173 24.02 26.00 34.00
CA ARG A 173 24.64 25.31 35.15
C ARG A 173 23.76 25.31 36.41
N ASP A 174 22.58 25.90 36.34
CA ASP A 174 21.65 26.05 37.46
C ASP A 174 20.32 25.35 37.16
N PHE A 175 19.37 25.48 38.08
CA PHE A 175 18.01 24.95 37.91
C PHE A 175 16.98 26.05 38.13
N GLU A 176 15.93 26.02 37.33
CA GLU A 176 14.76 26.88 37.48
C GLU A 176 13.64 26.07 38.13
N VAL A 177 13.04 26.64 39.18
CA VAL A 177 11.90 26.07 39.89
C VAL A 177 10.68 26.98 39.80
N LYS A 178 9.50 26.37 39.68
CA LYS A 178 8.22 27.08 39.57
C LYS A 178 7.10 26.29 40.25
N LEU A 179 6.42 26.89 41.21
CA LEU A 179 5.24 26.31 41.83
C LEU A 179 4.06 26.26 40.84
N LYS A 180 3.34 25.14 40.87
CA LYS A 180 2.15 24.86 40.07
C LYS A 180 0.98 24.57 40.99
N GLY A 181 -0.23 24.92 40.54
CA GLY A 181 -1.46 24.61 41.24
C GLY A 181 -1.52 25.10 42.69
N GLN A 182 -2.44 24.49 43.44
CA GLN A 182 -2.68 24.72 44.87
C GLN A 182 -2.04 23.60 45.70
N PRO A 183 -1.68 23.88 46.97
CA PRO A 183 -1.26 22.82 47.88
C PRO A 183 -2.40 21.85 48.19
N PHE A 184 -2.06 20.61 48.53
CA PHE A 184 -2.98 19.58 49.00
C PHE A 184 -2.41 18.85 50.23
N LEU A 185 -3.29 18.30 51.07
CA LEU A 185 -2.87 17.48 52.22
C LEU A 185 -2.23 16.19 51.73
N ASN A 186 -1.12 15.79 52.34
CA ASN A 186 -0.50 14.51 52.03
C ASN A 186 -1.45 13.35 52.38
N PRO A 187 -1.94 12.58 51.38
CA PRO A 187 -2.90 11.51 51.61
C PRO A 187 -2.32 10.37 52.45
N ALA A 188 -1.03 10.06 52.28
CA ALA A 188 -0.37 9.00 53.06
C ALA A 188 -0.30 9.38 54.54
N LEU A 189 0.07 10.63 54.87
CA LEU A 189 0.07 11.10 56.25
C LEU A 189 -1.33 11.00 56.88
N ALA A 190 -2.38 11.43 56.16
CA ALA A 190 -3.75 11.34 56.64
C ALA A 190 -4.19 9.88 56.89
N ARG A 191 -3.80 8.97 55.98
CA ARG A 191 -4.05 7.53 56.10
C ARG A 191 -3.35 6.94 57.32
N GLU A 192 -2.04 7.15 57.47
CA GLU A 192 -1.26 6.63 58.60
C GLU A 192 -1.78 7.18 59.95
N LEU A 193 -2.12 8.47 60.04
CA LEU A 193 -2.67 9.04 61.27
C LEU A 193 -4.03 8.44 61.65
N ARG A 194 -4.87 8.15 60.65
CA ARG A 194 -6.16 7.48 60.85
C ARG A 194 -5.97 6.03 61.28
N GLU A 195 -5.13 5.29 60.59
CA GLU A 195 -4.94 3.85 60.83
C GLU A 195 -4.16 3.57 62.12
N GLN A 196 -3.07 4.31 62.35
CA GLN A 196 -2.19 4.10 63.50
C GLN A 196 -2.72 4.76 64.79
N PHE A 197 -3.37 5.94 64.68
CA PHE A 197 -3.73 6.76 65.84
C PHE A 197 -5.20 7.18 65.89
N GLN A 198 -6.04 6.75 64.95
CA GLN A 198 -7.46 7.12 64.86
C GLN A 198 -7.69 8.65 64.74
N ILE A 199 -6.70 9.39 64.25
CA ILE A 199 -6.77 10.84 64.00
C ILE A 199 -7.20 11.06 62.55
N THR A 200 -8.38 11.63 62.34
CA THR A 200 -8.86 12.01 61.00
C THR A 200 -8.55 13.47 60.71
N LEU A 201 -7.94 13.72 59.55
CA LEU A 201 -7.61 15.06 59.08
C LEU A 201 -8.60 15.52 58.00
N ASP A 202 -9.17 16.71 58.18
CA ASP A 202 -9.93 17.40 57.13
C ASP A 202 -8.95 18.07 56.15
N ALA A 203 -8.82 17.51 54.95
CA ALA A 203 -7.90 17.99 53.93
C ALA A 203 -8.19 19.44 53.50
N GLU A 204 -9.46 19.83 53.38
CA GLU A 204 -9.83 21.17 52.90
C GLU A 204 -9.54 22.22 53.96
N ALA A 205 -9.88 21.93 55.21
CA ALA A 205 -9.55 22.81 56.35
C ALA A 205 -8.04 23.02 56.47
N PHE A 206 -7.23 21.96 56.32
CA PHE A 206 -5.77 22.05 56.39
C PHE A 206 -5.16 22.87 55.25
N VAL A 207 -5.65 22.71 54.02
CA VAL A 207 -5.20 23.49 52.87
C VAL A 207 -5.58 24.97 53.02
N ALA A 208 -6.79 25.26 53.52
CA ALA A 208 -7.25 26.63 53.76
C ALA A 208 -6.37 27.37 54.78
N LEU A 209 -5.87 26.68 55.82
CA LEU A 209 -4.94 27.26 56.80
C LEU A 209 -3.60 27.70 56.20
N ALA A 210 -3.19 27.10 55.08
CA ALA A 210 -1.93 27.42 54.41
C ALA A 210 -1.99 28.74 53.61
N ILE A 211 -3.18 29.31 53.40
CA ILE A 211 -3.42 30.47 52.55
C ILE A 211 -4.16 31.54 53.36
N THR A 212 -3.52 32.67 53.65
CA THR A 212 -4.16 33.81 54.34
C THR A 212 -4.07 35.06 53.48
N ASN A 213 -5.20 35.68 53.11
CA ASN A 213 -5.27 36.85 52.23
C ASN A 213 -4.52 36.66 50.89
N GLY A 214 -4.57 35.46 50.32
CA GLY A 214 -3.86 35.11 49.08
C GLY A 214 -2.34 34.94 49.24
N VAL A 215 -1.80 35.09 50.45
CA VAL A 215 -0.38 34.87 50.76
C VAL A 215 -0.21 33.50 51.43
N PHE A 216 0.73 32.72 50.92
CA PHE A 216 1.08 31.42 51.45
C PHE A 216 1.81 31.55 52.81
N LYS A 217 1.27 30.92 53.86
CA LYS A 217 1.84 30.90 55.21
C LYS A 217 1.83 29.47 55.76
N PRO A 218 2.99 28.81 55.93
CA PRO A 218 3.04 27.41 56.35
C PRO A 218 2.75 27.21 57.85
N GLN A 219 3.05 28.20 58.70
CA GLN A 219 3.02 28.07 60.16
C GLN A 219 1.66 27.61 60.76
N PRO A 220 0.50 28.16 60.35
CA PRO A 220 -0.80 27.77 60.92
C PRO A 220 -1.15 26.29 60.76
N VAL A 221 -0.76 25.69 59.62
CA VAL A 221 -0.97 24.26 59.34
C VAL A 221 -0.15 23.40 60.30
N ILE A 222 1.11 23.80 60.53
CA ILE A 222 2.03 23.12 61.43
C ILE A 222 1.52 23.17 62.87
N ASP A 223 1.09 24.34 63.34
CA ASP A 223 0.58 24.51 64.69
C ASP A 223 -0.72 23.72 64.91
N ARG A 224 -1.59 23.64 63.89
CA ARG A 224 -2.79 22.80 63.94
C ARG A 224 -2.44 21.33 64.10
N LEU A 225 -1.49 20.80 63.32
CA LEU A 225 -1.09 19.40 63.43
C LEU A 225 -0.44 19.10 64.78
N ARG A 226 0.48 19.96 65.26
CA ARG A 226 1.08 19.83 66.60
C ARG A 226 0.04 19.82 67.71
N GLY A 227 -1.01 20.64 67.59
CA GLY A 227 -2.11 20.65 68.55
C GLY A 227 -2.84 19.31 68.60
N LEU A 228 -3.17 18.75 67.42
CA LEU A 228 -3.84 17.45 67.30
C LEU A 228 -2.98 16.30 67.83
N THR A 229 -1.66 16.35 67.63
CA THR A 229 -0.73 15.29 68.05
C THR A 229 -0.04 15.59 69.38
N SER A 230 -0.49 16.59 70.14
CA SER A 230 0.17 17.03 71.39
C SER A 230 0.21 15.96 72.49
N HIS A 231 -0.69 14.99 72.44
CA HIS A 231 -0.74 13.83 73.34
C HIS A 231 0.27 12.73 72.96
N LEU A 232 0.96 12.85 71.82
CA LEU A 232 1.95 11.91 71.31
C LEU A 232 3.36 12.53 71.44
N PRO A 233 4.10 12.29 72.54
CA PRO A 233 5.36 13.00 72.83
C PRO A 233 6.50 12.69 71.85
N TRP A 234 6.41 11.57 71.13
CA TRP A 234 7.37 11.11 70.11
C TRP A 234 6.97 11.51 68.68
N PHE A 235 5.87 12.26 68.51
CA PHE A 235 5.44 12.79 67.23
C PHE A 235 5.94 14.24 67.09
N HIS A 236 6.73 14.51 66.07
CA HIS A 236 7.36 15.81 65.86
C HIS A 236 6.99 16.41 64.52
N VAL A 237 6.64 17.71 64.49
CA VAL A 237 6.31 18.43 63.24
C VAL A 237 7.23 19.64 63.08
N ALA A 238 8.12 19.56 62.10
CA ALA A 238 9.10 20.60 61.76
C ALA A 238 8.61 21.48 60.60
N PRO A 239 8.79 22.82 60.67
CA PRO A 239 8.36 23.74 59.61
C PRO A 239 9.42 23.83 58.50
N ARG A 240 9.65 22.72 57.79
CA ARG A 240 10.63 22.63 56.70
C ARG A 240 9.99 22.77 55.33
N LEU A 241 10.73 23.35 54.37
CA LEU A 241 10.35 23.45 52.96
C LEU A 241 11.33 22.62 52.14
N VAL A 242 10.85 21.51 51.58
CA VAL A 242 11.72 20.54 50.89
C VAL A 242 11.15 20.21 49.52
N VAL A 243 11.99 20.19 48.48
CA VAL A 243 11.58 19.70 47.16
C VAL A 243 12.20 18.33 46.93
N SER A 244 11.37 17.36 46.53
CA SER A 244 11.81 16.01 46.13
C SER A 244 10.74 15.34 45.25
N SER A 245 10.94 14.06 44.93
CA SER A 245 9.95 13.18 44.33
C SER A 245 9.02 12.64 45.42
N PHE A 246 7.81 13.18 45.48
CA PHE A 246 6.74 12.83 46.41
C PHE A 246 5.53 12.33 45.61
N ALA A 247 5.41 11.02 45.47
CA ALA A 247 4.26 10.34 44.88
C ALA A 247 4.05 8.99 45.56
N GLU A 248 2.82 8.49 45.54
CA GLU A 248 2.45 7.16 46.02
C GLU A 248 1.26 6.70 45.18
N VAL A 249 1.24 5.44 44.75
CA VAL A 249 0.19 4.92 43.84
C VAL A 249 -0.38 3.57 44.32
N GLY A 250 0.45 2.70 44.88
CA GLY A 250 0.06 1.33 45.23
C GLY A 250 -1.16 1.20 46.16
N PRO A 251 -1.24 1.92 47.30
CA PRO A 251 -2.38 1.82 48.21
C PRO A 251 -3.73 2.18 47.60
N GLU A 252 -3.79 3.24 46.76
CA GLU A 252 -5.04 3.62 46.10
C GLU A 252 -5.44 2.61 45.02
N MET A 253 -4.47 2.08 44.26
CA MET A 253 -4.73 1.03 43.27
C MET A 253 -5.21 -0.27 43.93
N ALA A 254 -4.60 -0.67 45.05
CA ALA A 254 -5.00 -1.85 45.82
C ALA A 254 -6.42 -1.69 46.39
N ALA A 255 -6.75 -0.51 46.92
CA ALA A 255 -8.10 -0.20 47.38
C ALA A 255 -9.13 -0.22 46.23
N ASP A 256 -8.76 0.30 45.05
CA ASP A 256 -9.60 0.27 43.85
C ASP A 256 -9.80 -1.15 43.32
N ALA A 257 -8.83 -2.05 43.51
CA ALA A 257 -8.88 -3.46 43.13
C ALA A 257 -9.51 -4.38 44.19
N ALA A 258 -10.21 -3.84 45.19
CA ALA A 258 -10.85 -4.64 46.23
C ALA A 258 -12.02 -5.51 45.71
N LYS A 259 -12.65 -5.11 44.59
CA LYS A 259 -13.72 -5.86 43.91
C LYS A 259 -13.35 -6.08 42.45
N LEU A 260 -13.20 -7.35 42.05
CA LEU A 260 -12.68 -7.74 40.73
C LEU A 260 -13.63 -8.63 39.93
N ASP A 261 -14.92 -8.64 40.29
CA ASP A 261 -15.96 -9.43 39.62
C ASP A 261 -16.13 -8.98 38.16
N HIS A 262 -15.39 -9.60 37.25
CA HIS A 262 -15.41 -9.28 35.83
C HIS A 262 -15.03 -10.52 35.00
N PRO A 263 -15.80 -10.89 33.96
CA PRO A 263 -15.58 -12.13 33.20
C PRO A 263 -14.16 -12.27 32.61
N VAL A 264 -13.59 -11.18 32.10
CA VAL A 264 -12.22 -11.20 31.55
C VAL A 264 -11.17 -11.36 32.66
N ILE A 265 -11.38 -10.73 33.83
CA ILE A 265 -10.43 -10.84 34.95
C ILE A 265 -10.45 -12.27 35.48
N ASP A 266 -11.63 -12.85 35.64
CA ASP A 266 -11.81 -14.23 36.09
C ASP A 266 -11.27 -15.26 35.10
N ALA A 267 -11.48 -15.04 33.81
CA ALA A 267 -10.92 -15.89 32.76
C ALA A 267 -9.38 -15.91 32.79
N ILE A 268 -8.74 -14.76 33.02
CA ILE A 268 -7.27 -14.66 33.16
C ILE A 268 -6.80 -15.25 34.49
N ALA A 269 -7.59 -15.11 35.56
CA ALA A 269 -7.33 -15.70 36.86
C ALA A 269 -7.46 -17.23 36.88
N GLY A 270 -7.93 -17.84 35.77
CA GLY A 270 -7.99 -19.29 35.60
C GLY A 270 -9.39 -19.90 35.76
N ASN A 271 -10.44 -19.09 35.88
CA ASN A 271 -11.82 -19.58 35.95
C ASN A 271 -12.27 -20.18 34.58
N PRO A 272 -12.52 -21.50 34.47
CA PRO A 272 -12.83 -22.14 33.20
C PRO A 272 -14.16 -21.68 32.60
N SER A 273 -15.18 -21.45 33.43
CA SER A 273 -16.50 -20.99 32.98
C SER A 273 -16.44 -19.58 32.43
N ALA A 274 -15.72 -18.68 33.11
CA ALA A 274 -15.49 -17.32 32.62
C ALA A 274 -14.69 -17.33 31.30
N ARG A 275 -13.67 -18.20 31.20
CA ARG A 275 -12.89 -18.39 29.96
C ARG A 275 -13.78 -18.85 28.80
N ALA A 276 -14.63 -19.86 29.03
CA ALA A 276 -15.57 -20.34 28.02
C ALA A 276 -16.57 -19.26 27.59
N ALA A 277 -17.09 -18.48 28.55
CA ALA A 277 -18.00 -17.37 28.27
C ALA A 277 -17.35 -16.27 27.41
N VAL A 278 -16.11 -15.86 27.73
CA VAL A 278 -15.37 -14.86 26.95
C VAL A 278 -15.09 -15.37 25.53
N VAL A 279 -14.67 -16.63 25.38
CA VAL A 279 -14.42 -17.23 24.06
C VAL A 279 -15.72 -17.34 23.26
N ALA A 280 -16.83 -17.74 23.88
CA ALA A 280 -18.13 -17.83 23.22
C ALA A 280 -18.68 -16.45 22.80
N ALA A 281 -18.50 -15.42 23.64
CA ALA A 281 -18.91 -14.04 23.37
C ALA A 281 -18.14 -13.38 22.22
N THR A 282 -16.99 -13.96 21.84
CA THR A 282 -16.14 -13.44 20.76
C THR A 282 -16.77 -13.63 19.37
N GLY A 283 -17.72 -14.55 19.20
CA GLY A 283 -18.53 -14.70 17.98
C GLY A 283 -17.74 -14.97 16.69
N GLU A 284 -18.42 -14.82 15.54
CA GLU A 284 -17.77 -14.82 14.22
C GLU A 284 -17.02 -13.50 13.99
N ARG A 285 -15.82 -13.61 13.42
CA ARG A 285 -14.96 -12.46 13.10
C ARG A 285 -15.67 -11.51 12.13
N VAL A 286 -15.74 -10.23 12.51
CA VAL A 286 -16.33 -9.20 11.64
C VAL A 286 -15.41 -8.97 10.46
N ARG A 287 -15.92 -8.94 9.23
CA ARG A 287 -15.10 -8.55 8.06
C ARG A 287 -15.34 -7.09 7.72
N ALA A 288 -14.30 -6.26 7.75
CA ALA A 288 -14.41 -4.87 7.35
C ALA A 288 -14.84 -4.76 5.87
N VAL A 289 -15.81 -3.89 5.61
CA VAL A 289 -16.23 -3.54 4.26
C VAL A 289 -15.12 -2.71 3.61
N SER A 290 -14.69 -3.10 2.40
CA SER A 290 -13.68 -2.36 1.63
C SER A 290 -14.05 -0.89 1.47
N GLN A 291 -13.05 0.00 1.52
CA GLN A 291 -13.20 1.44 1.28
C GLN A 291 -13.95 1.76 -0.02
N ASP A 292 -13.72 0.94 -1.06
CA ASP A 292 -14.36 1.12 -2.37
C ASP A 292 -15.84 0.69 -2.38
N ALA A 293 -16.25 -0.19 -1.47
CA ALA A 293 -17.63 -0.66 -1.36
C ALA A 293 -18.43 0.09 -0.26
N ARG A 294 -17.76 0.83 0.62
CA ARG A 294 -18.37 1.48 1.78
C ARG A 294 -19.20 2.72 1.38
N PRO A 295 -20.48 2.81 1.78
CA PRO A 295 -21.27 4.03 1.61
C PRO A 295 -20.66 5.23 2.38
N PRO A 296 -20.68 6.46 1.83
CA PRO A 296 -20.15 7.65 2.51
C PRO A 296 -20.72 7.88 3.91
N SER A 297 -22.00 7.57 4.13
CA SER A 297 -22.67 7.70 5.44
C SER A 297 -22.08 6.82 6.55
N THR A 298 -21.34 5.78 6.18
CA THR A 298 -20.69 4.84 7.11
C THR A 298 -19.16 4.98 7.09
N ASP A 299 -18.60 5.78 6.20
CA ASP A 299 -17.16 6.03 6.10
C ASP A 299 -16.75 7.20 7.01
N THR A 300 -16.94 7.01 8.32
CA THR A 300 -16.82 8.09 9.32
C THR A 300 -15.53 8.03 10.13
N LEU A 301 -14.47 7.43 9.58
CA LEU A 301 -13.18 7.35 10.26
C LEU A 301 -12.58 8.76 10.39
N LEU A 302 -12.05 9.07 11.58
CA LEU A 302 -11.59 10.42 11.91
C LEU A 302 -10.29 10.78 11.21
N LEU A 303 -9.38 9.82 11.04
CA LEU A 303 -8.24 9.99 10.17
C LEU A 303 -7.99 8.74 9.32
N ASP A 304 -7.15 8.89 8.31
CA ASP A 304 -6.88 7.85 7.33
C ASP A 304 -6.41 6.54 7.96
N ALA A 305 -6.90 5.45 7.40
CA ALA A 305 -6.59 4.10 7.85
C ALA A 305 -6.36 3.17 6.66
N ASP A 306 -5.44 2.22 6.85
CA ASP A 306 -5.25 1.10 5.94
C ASP A 306 -6.23 -0.05 6.26
N PRO A 307 -6.35 -1.07 5.39
CA PRO A 307 -7.28 -2.18 5.62
C PRO A 307 -7.07 -2.96 6.93
N GLU A 308 -5.84 -3.06 7.43
CA GLU A 308 -5.54 -3.76 8.70
C GLU A 308 -6.05 -2.94 9.90
N GLN A 309 -5.86 -1.62 9.84
CA GLN A 309 -6.39 -0.69 10.83
C GLN A 309 -7.92 -0.63 10.80
N GLU A 310 -8.53 -0.58 9.61
CA GLU A 310 -9.99 -0.61 9.47
C GLU A 310 -10.60 -1.90 10.01
N GLN A 311 -9.95 -3.03 9.75
CA GLN A 311 -10.33 -4.32 10.31
C GLN A 311 -10.30 -4.33 11.84
N ALA A 312 -9.29 -3.70 12.46
CA ALA A 312 -9.25 -3.54 13.91
C ALA A 312 -10.36 -2.63 14.44
N VAL A 313 -10.64 -1.52 13.76
CA VAL A 313 -11.72 -0.60 14.14
C VAL A 313 -13.09 -1.30 14.03
N ALA A 314 -13.32 -2.08 12.98
CA ALA A 314 -14.59 -2.79 12.77
C ALA A 314 -14.89 -3.82 13.90
N GLU A 315 -13.88 -4.59 14.33
CA GLU A 315 -14.00 -5.53 15.45
C GLU A 315 -14.29 -4.80 16.78
N ILE A 316 -13.59 -3.68 17.03
CA ILE A 316 -13.80 -2.86 18.22
C ILE A 316 -15.21 -2.24 18.22
N GLU A 317 -15.64 -1.71 17.08
CA GLU A 317 -16.95 -1.08 16.93
C GLU A 317 -18.10 -2.07 17.16
N ALA A 318 -17.93 -3.32 16.72
CA ALA A 318 -18.87 -4.42 16.92
C ALA A 318 -18.99 -4.87 18.39
N GLY A 319 -18.05 -4.49 19.25
CA GLY A 319 -18.06 -4.84 20.68
C GLY A 319 -17.16 -6.03 21.04
N THR A 320 -16.39 -6.57 20.09
CA THR A 320 -15.46 -7.67 20.34
C THR A 320 -14.28 -7.20 21.20
N SER A 321 -14.01 -7.88 22.32
CA SER A 321 -12.78 -7.65 23.10
C SER A 321 -11.60 -8.24 22.32
N VAL A 322 -10.57 -7.45 22.02
CA VAL A 322 -9.47 -7.85 21.12
C VAL A 322 -8.11 -7.34 21.58
N VAL A 323 -7.06 -8.04 21.18
CA VAL A 323 -5.68 -7.57 21.28
C VAL A 323 -5.20 -7.12 19.91
N VAL A 324 -4.64 -5.92 19.80
CA VAL A 324 -4.05 -5.36 18.60
C VAL A 324 -2.54 -5.18 18.81
N LYS A 325 -1.76 -6.05 18.17
CA LYS A 325 -0.30 -5.94 18.11
C LYS A 325 0.08 -4.81 17.16
N THR A 326 0.64 -3.74 17.70
CA THR A 326 1.06 -2.56 16.94
C THR A 326 2.57 -2.59 16.74
N LEU A 327 3.02 -3.08 15.59
CA LEU A 327 4.45 -3.09 15.28
C LEU A 327 4.95 -1.64 15.07
N PRO A 328 6.25 -1.37 15.19
CA PRO A 328 6.78 -0.02 15.10
C PRO A 328 6.38 0.72 13.82
N GLY A 329 5.78 1.91 13.99
CA GLY A 329 5.39 2.78 12.89
C GLY A 329 4.08 2.40 12.18
N THR A 330 3.33 1.42 12.67
CA THR A 330 2.08 0.94 12.05
C THR A 330 0.83 1.75 12.36
N GLY A 331 0.98 2.90 13.02
CA GLY A 331 -0.13 3.79 13.31
C GLY A 331 -1.04 3.37 14.47
N GLY A 332 -0.56 2.66 15.49
CA GLY A 332 -1.40 2.25 16.65
C GLY A 332 -2.24 3.39 17.26
N THR A 333 -1.64 4.58 17.49
CA THR A 333 -2.38 5.76 17.98
C THR A 333 -3.44 6.25 16.98
N GLN A 334 -3.18 6.12 15.68
CA GLN A 334 -4.12 6.47 14.61
C GLN A 334 -5.35 5.56 14.66
N THR A 335 -5.13 4.25 14.77
CA THR A 335 -6.19 3.24 14.94
C THR A 335 -7.01 3.48 16.21
N ILE A 336 -6.37 3.81 17.33
CA ILE A 336 -7.06 4.12 18.60
C ILE A 336 -7.98 5.32 18.44
N VAL A 337 -7.53 6.41 17.80
CA VAL A 337 -8.37 7.60 17.59
C VAL A 337 -9.57 7.28 16.69
N ASN A 338 -9.37 6.46 15.65
CA ASN A 338 -10.47 6.00 14.79
C ASN A 338 -11.47 5.11 15.55
N ALA A 339 -10.99 4.20 16.39
CA ALA A 339 -11.83 3.37 17.25
C ALA A 339 -12.63 4.22 18.25
N ILE A 340 -12.00 5.21 18.89
CA ILE A 340 -12.68 6.19 19.74
C ILE A 340 -13.78 6.91 18.94
N GLY A 341 -13.47 7.41 17.75
CA GLY A 341 -14.44 8.08 16.89
C GLY A 341 -15.66 7.21 16.57
N ALA A 342 -15.44 5.95 16.18
CA ALA A 342 -16.51 5.00 15.86
C ALA A 342 -17.38 4.66 17.08
N LEU A 343 -16.77 4.45 18.26
CA LEU A 343 -17.49 4.18 19.51
C LEU A 343 -18.30 5.40 19.97
N VAL A 344 -17.68 6.59 19.98
CA VAL A 344 -18.35 7.84 20.39
C VAL A 344 -19.49 8.20 19.42
N ALA A 345 -19.34 7.92 18.13
CA ALA A 345 -20.42 8.06 17.15
C ALA A 345 -21.60 7.10 17.39
N LYS A 346 -21.45 6.08 18.25
CA LYS A 346 -22.52 5.20 18.72
C LYS A 346 -22.92 5.50 20.17
N ASP A 347 -22.59 6.69 20.65
CA ASP A 347 -22.90 7.18 22.00
C ASP A 347 -22.28 6.31 23.11
N LYS A 348 -21.22 5.55 22.80
CA LYS A 348 -20.47 4.73 23.75
C LYS A 348 -19.41 5.55 24.49
N ARG A 349 -19.19 5.22 25.77
CA ARG A 349 -18.17 5.84 26.63
C ARG A 349 -16.89 5.01 26.63
N VAL A 350 -15.75 5.70 26.51
CA VAL A 350 -14.44 5.05 26.36
C VAL A 350 -13.48 5.51 27.45
N LEU A 351 -12.86 4.55 28.14
CA LEU A 351 -11.72 4.79 29.01
C LEU A 351 -10.44 4.38 28.29
N VAL A 352 -9.52 5.31 28.10
CA VAL A 352 -8.21 5.06 27.49
C VAL A 352 -7.17 5.12 28.59
N VAL A 353 -6.49 4.00 28.83
CA VAL A 353 -5.48 3.87 29.87
C VAL A 353 -4.13 3.58 29.26
N GLY A 354 -3.11 4.35 29.60
CA GLY A 354 -1.75 4.11 29.10
C GLY A 354 -0.69 4.65 30.03
N ALA A 355 0.34 3.85 30.32
CA ALA A 355 1.40 4.26 31.24
C ALA A 355 2.22 5.45 30.70
N ARG A 356 2.35 5.59 29.39
CA ARG A 356 3.17 6.64 28.78
C ARG A 356 2.36 7.91 28.55
N ARG A 357 2.80 9.01 29.15
CA ARG A 357 2.19 10.33 28.97
C ARG A 357 2.16 10.78 27.50
N ALA A 358 3.22 10.50 26.75
CA ALA A 358 3.31 10.85 25.33
C ALA A 358 2.24 10.16 24.47
N SER A 359 1.86 8.92 24.81
CA SER A 359 0.82 8.18 24.10
C SER A 359 -0.55 8.82 24.34
N LEU A 360 -0.88 9.15 25.59
CA LEU A 360 -2.14 9.81 25.95
C LEU A 360 -2.24 11.23 25.37
N ASP A 361 -1.18 12.04 25.52
CA ASP A 361 -1.13 13.39 24.95
C ASP A 361 -1.20 13.34 23.42
N GLY A 362 -0.61 12.32 22.79
CA GLY A 362 -0.70 12.08 21.34
C GLY A 362 -2.13 11.78 20.86
N ILE A 363 -2.91 11.02 21.62
CA ILE A 363 -4.33 10.75 21.35
C ILE A 363 -5.13 12.05 21.49
N ALA A 364 -4.96 12.77 22.60
CA ALA A 364 -5.65 14.04 22.85
C ALA A 364 -5.33 15.09 21.78
N HIS A 365 -4.07 15.15 21.35
CA HIS A 365 -3.62 16.06 20.28
C HIS A 365 -4.27 15.74 18.94
N ARG A 366 -4.32 14.46 18.53
CA ARG A 366 -4.96 14.04 17.27
C ARG A 366 -6.47 14.31 17.27
N LEU A 367 -7.15 14.04 18.39
CA LEU A 367 -8.55 14.43 18.56
C LEU A 367 -8.73 15.95 18.39
N GLY A 368 -7.81 16.75 18.95
CA GLY A 368 -7.78 18.20 18.75
C GLY A 368 -7.60 18.61 17.27
N GLN A 369 -6.71 17.94 16.53
CA GLN A 369 -6.44 18.22 15.11
C GLN A 369 -7.64 17.98 14.20
N VAL A 370 -8.52 17.03 14.55
CA VAL A 370 -9.77 16.75 13.80
C VAL A 370 -10.99 17.52 14.33
N GLY A 371 -10.78 18.54 15.17
CA GLY A 371 -11.84 19.39 15.69
C GLY A 371 -12.59 18.85 16.92
N LEU A 372 -12.13 17.74 17.51
CA LEU A 372 -12.71 17.10 18.70
C LEU A 372 -11.97 17.49 20.00
N GLY A 373 -11.43 18.70 20.07
CA GLY A 373 -10.81 19.22 21.28
C GLY A 373 -11.77 19.23 22.47
N GLY A 374 -11.34 18.70 23.62
CA GLY A 374 -12.17 18.56 24.82
C GLY A 374 -13.13 17.37 24.83
N ALA A 375 -13.19 16.55 23.76
CA ALA A 375 -13.97 15.30 23.77
C ALA A 375 -13.37 14.24 24.73
N ALA A 376 -12.08 14.36 25.01
CA ALA A 376 -11.35 13.53 25.98
C ALA A 376 -10.94 14.36 27.19
N VAL A 377 -11.17 13.83 28.40
CA VAL A 377 -10.85 14.49 29.68
C VAL A 377 -9.90 13.67 30.52
N THR A 378 -9.17 14.33 31.41
CA THR A 378 -8.27 13.73 32.42
C THR A 378 -8.73 14.12 33.82
N THR A 379 -8.39 13.33 34.84
CA THR A 379 -8.70 13.66 36.25
C THR A 379 -8.07 14.99 36.67
N ALA A 380 -6.83 15.26 36.26
CA ALA A 380 -6.11 16.48 36.59
C ALA A 380 -6.60 17.72 35.81
N GLY A 381 -7.02 17.55 34.54
CA GLY A 381 -7.40 18.62 33.61
C GLY A 381 -8.91 18.88 33.50
N LEU A 382 -9.72 18.12 34.24
CA LEU A 382 -11.17 17.97 34.08
C LEU A 382 -11.92 19.30 33.87
N ARG A 383 -11.75 20.29 34.76
CA ARG A 383 -12.43 21.59 34.65
C ARG A 383 -12.14 22.30 33.32
N ARG A 384 -10.86 22.38 32.93
CA ARG A 384 -10.43 23.08 31.71
C ARG A 384 -10.94 22.36 30.47
N GLU A 385 -10.88 21.03 30.48
CA GLU A 385 -11.28 20.19 29.34
C GLU A 385 -12.80 20.15 29.16
N LEU A 386 -13.58 20.18 30.25
CA LEU A 386 -15.04 20.36 30.17
C LEU A 386 -15.42 21.73 29.59
N ILE A 387 -14.75 22.81 29.99
CA ILE A 387 -14.96 24.15 29.40
C ILE A 387 -14.64 24.13 27.90
N GLN A 388 -13.57 23.43 27.51
CA GLN A 388 -13.21 23.26 26.11
C GLN A 388 -14.28 22.46 25.35
N SER A 389 -14.82 21.39 25.94
CA SER A 389 -15.91 20.60 25.34
C SER A 389 -17.17 21.42 25.13
N ILE A 390 -17.59 22.20 26.14
CA ILE A 390 -18.72 23.14 26.02
C ILE A 390 -18.44 24.12 24.89
N SER A 391 -17.27 24.78 24.88
CA SER A 391 -16.94 25.73 23.81
C SER A 391 -16.91 25.08 22.43
N ARG A 392 -16.54 23.80 22.31
CA ARG A 392 -16.59 23.06 21.04
C ARG A 392 -18.04 22.83 20.62
N ASN A 393 -18.88 22.33 21.54
CA ASN A 393 -20.29 22.07 21.27
C ASN A 393 -21.05 23.33 20.84
N GLU A 394 -20.85 24.46 21.53
CA GLU A 394 -21.51 25.73 21.21
C GLU A 394 -21.09 26.31 19.84
N LYS A 395 -19.90 25.95 19.34
CA LYS A 395 -19.37 26.43 18.05
C LYS A 395 -19.57 25.46 16.89
N ALA A 396 -20.02 24.23 17.15
CA ALA A 396 -20.11 23.20 16.13
C ALA A 396 -21.29 23.46 15.19
N GLU A 397 -21.00 23.47 13.89
CA GLU A 397 -21.99 23.63 12.83
C GLU A 397 -22.10 22.34 12.00
N ARG A 398 -23.28 22.10 11.42
CA ARG A 398 -23.51 20.92 10.58
C ARG A 398 -22.73 21.05 9.26
N PRO A 399 -21.80 20.13 8.95
CA PRO A 399 -21.12 20.13 7.66
C PRO A 399 -22.10 19.83 6.51
N ARG A 400 -21.91 20.50 5.37
CA ARG A 400 -22.68 20.25 4.13
C ARG A 400 -21.87 19.36 3.21
N VAL A 401 -22.07 18.05 3.31
CA VAL A 401 -21.27 17.03 2.58
C VAL A 401 -22.04 16.32 1.46
N ALA A 402 -23.35 16.56 1.31
CA ALA A 402 -24.18 15.81 0.35
C ALA A 402 -23.63 15.84 -1.10
N ASP A 403 -23.28 17.03 -1.61
CA ASP A 403 -22.73 17.16 -2.97
C ASP A 403 -21.36 16.48 -3.12
N VAL A 404 -20.56 16.46 -2.04
CA VAL A 404 -19.25 15.81 -1.98
C VAL A 404 -19.43 14.30 -1.99
N ASP A 405 -20.33 13.77 -1.18
CA ASP A 405 -20.64 12.34 -1.09
C ASP A 405 -21.20 11.81 -2.42
N ASP A 406 -22.10 12.55 -3.05
CA ASP A 406 -22.65 12.22 -4.37
C ASP A 406 -21.56 12.22 -5.45
N ALA A 407 -20.64 13.19 -5.41
CA ALA A 407 -19.49 13.21 -6.31
C ALA A 407 -18.54 12.04 -6.05
N LEU A 408 -18.31 11.68 -4.78
CA LEU A 408 -17.43 10.59 -4.38
C LEU A 408 -17.91 9.27 -4.95
N VAL A 409 -19.22 8.97 -4.79
CA VAL A 409 -19.81 7.73 -5.31
C VAL A 409 -19.72 7.66 -6.83
N ARG A 410 -20.01 8.76 -7.54
CA ARG A 410 -19.91 8.81 -9.01
C ARG A 410 -18.48 8.58 -9.50
N LEU A 411 -17.51 9.32 -8.96
CA LEU A 411 -16.10 9.22 -9.36
C LEU A 411 -15.53 7.85 -9.03
N ARG A 412 -15.84 7.33 -7.84
CA ARG A 412 -15.47 5.98 -7.42
C ARG A 412 -15.96 4.93 -8.41
N LYS A 413 -17.24 4.99 -8.79
CA LYS A 413 -17.81 4.05 -9.78
C LYS A 413 -17.05 4.08 -11.10
N VAL A 414 -16.85 5.26 -11.69
CA VAL A 414 -16.16 5.40 -12.98
C VAL A 414 -14.72 4.86 -12.92
N LEU A 415 -13.97 5.18 -11.87
CA LEU A 415 -12.58 4.72 -11.72
C LEU A 415 -12.48 3.22 -11.43
N LEU A 416 -13.41 2.64 -10.67
CA LEU A 416 -13.48 1.19 -10.45
C LEU A 416 -13.88 0.45 -11.73
N ASP A 417 -14.84 0.97 -12.49
CA ASP A 417 -15.24 0.41 -13.77
C ASP A 417 -14.06 0.39 -14.75
N TYR A 418 -13.26 1.47 -14.81
CA TYR A 418 -12.02 1.52 -15.59
C TYR A 418 -10.98 0.48 -15.13
N ARG A 419 -10.69 0.38 -13.83
CA ARG A 419 -9.74 -0.61 -13.28
C ARG A 419 -10.18 -2.04 -13.53
N SER A 420 -11.47 -2.30 -13.39
CA SER A 420 -12.06 -3.60 -13.69
C SER A 420 -11.91 -3.90 -15.18
N ALA A 421 -12.21 -2.96 -16.08
CA ALA A 421 -12.06 -3.17 -17.52
C ALA A 421 -10.61 -3.43 -17.95
N LEU A 422 -9.61 -2.85 -17.26
CA LEU A 422 -8.19 -3.14 -17.54
C LEU A 422 -7.75 -4.57 -17.19
N THR A 423 -8.27 -5.11 -16.08
CA THR A 423 -7.77 -6.34 -15.45
C THR A 423 -8.69 -7.54 -15.64
N ARG A 424 -9.96 -7.31 -15.96
CA ARG A 424 -10.93 -8.37 -16.21
C ARG A 424 -10.56 -9.12 -17.48
N LYS A 425 -10.37 -10.43 -17.34
CA LYS A 425 -10.19 -11.32 -18.48
C LYS A 425 -11.50 -11.45 -19.24
N ASP A 426 -11.43 -11.33 -20.56
CA ASP A 426 -12.55 -11.61 -21.43
C ASP A 426 -12.94 -13.09 -21.34
N PRO A 427 -14.24 -13.43 -21.26
CA PRO A 427 -14.69 -14.80 -21.08
C PRO A 427 -14.42 -15.70 -22.29
N GLU A 428 -14.31 -15.15 -23.51
CA GLU A 428 -14.02 -15.91 -24.73
C GLU A 428 -12.54 -15.91 -25.08
N LEU A 429 -11.83 -14.80 -24.82
CA LEU A 429 -10.40 -14.65 -25.18
C LEU A 429 -9.44 -15.01 -24.03
N HIS A 430 -9.94 -15.12 -22.80
CA HIS A 430 -9.18 -15.48 -21.58
C HIS A 430 -8.00 -14.55 -21.22
N VAL A 431 -7.93 -13.39 -21.84
CA VAL A 431 -6.90 -12.35 -21.63
C VAL A 431 -7.55 -11.02 -21.25
N SER A 432 -6.79 -10.16 -20.60
CA SER A 432 -7.19 -8.79 -20.25
C SER A 432 -6.51 -7.76 -21.15
N VAL A 433 -6.99 -6.52 -21.09
CA VAL A 433 -6.34 -5.38 -21.77
C VAL A 433 -4.90 -5.20 -21.27
N LEU A 434 -4.68 -5.37 -19.97
CA LEU A 434 -3.35 -5.24 -19.38
C LEU A 434 -2.39 -6.34 -19.87
N ASP A 435 -2.89 -7.57 -20.05
CA ASP A 435 -2.13 -8.67 -20.67
C ASP A 435 -1.71 -8.30 -22.10
N ALA A 436 -2.66 -7.77 -22.90
CA ALA A 436 -2.38 -7.35 -24.28
C ALA A 436 -1.34 -6.24 -24.37
N LEU A 437 -1.42 -5.21 -23.51
CA LEU A 437 -0.42 -4.14 -23.44
C LEU A 437 0.96 -4.68 -23.03
N GLY A 438 1.01 -5.63 -22.09
CA GLY A 438 2.23 -6.27 -21.61
C GLY A 438 2.93 -7.06 -22.71
N GLU A 439 2.19 -7.91 -23.42
CA GLU A 439 2.73 -8.75 -24.50
C GLU A 439 3.13 -7.93 -25.72
N LEU A 440 2.34 -6.93 -26.13
CA LEU A 440 2.73 -6.03 -27.23
C LEU A 440 4.02 -5.26 -26.90
N ALA A 441 4.19 -4.81 -25.66
CA ALA A 441 5.44 -4.18 -25.21
C ALA A 441 6.61 -5.17 -25.20
N SER A 442 6.37 -6.43 -24.82
CA SER A 442 7.37 -7.51 -24.87
C SER A 442 7.86 -7.75 -26.31
N LEU A 443 6.93 -7.85 -27.27
CA LEU A 443 7.23 -8.01 -28.69
C LEU A 443 8.04 -6.84 -29.26
N ALA A 444 7.77 -5.61 -28.80
CA ALA A 444 8.52 -4.42 -29.21
C ALA A 444 9.97 -4.38 -28.71
N LEU A 445 10.29 -5.14 -27.65
CA LEU A 445 11.63 -5.21 -27.05
C LEU A 445 12.54 -6.26 -27.71
N VAL A 446 12.00 -7.13 -28.56
CA VAL A 446 12.77 -8.15 -29.28
C VAL A 446 13.74 -7.46 -30.26
N SER A 447 14.90 -8.08 -30.52
CA SER A 447 15.95 -7.54 -31.40
C SER A 447 15.50 -7.26 -32.83
N SER A 448 14.46 -7.94 -33.31
CA SER A 448 13.78 -7.69 -34.58
C SER A 448 12.28 -7.72 -34.34
N PRO A 449 11.68 -6.56 -33.98
CA PRO A 449 10.26 -6.49 -33.64
C PRO A 449 9.39 -6.91 -34.84
N PRO A 450 8.28 -7.62 -34.60
CA PRO A 450 7.27 -7.86 -35.63
C PRO A 450 6.67 -6.54 -36.10
N SER A 451 6.19 -6.50 -37.35
CA SER A 451 5.75 -5.27 -38.01
C SER A 451 4.47 -5.44 -38.85
N THR A 452 3.77 -6.56 -38.68
CA THR A 452 2.52 -6.83 -39.38
C THR A 452 1.47 -5.76 -39.12
N THR A 453 0.74 -5.43 -40.19
CA THR A 453 -0.42 -4.55 -40.12
C THR A 453 -1.74 -5.31 -40.19
N ALA A 454 -1.69 -6.64 -40.28
CA ALA A 454 -2.86 -7.48 -40.36
C ALA A 454 -3.75 -7.35 -39.11
N ARG A 455 -5.07 -7.40 -39.33
CA ARG A 455 -6.09 -7.42 -38.28
C ARG A 455 -6.98 -8.62 -38.46
N LEU A 456 -7.17 -9.35 -37.37
CA LEU A 456 -7.99 -10.54 -37.32
C LEU A 456 -9.40 -10.16 -36.88
N ASP A 457 -10.39 -10.85 -37.43
CA ASP A 457 -11.78 -10.67 -37.00
C ASP A 457 -12.07 -11.41 -35.69
N GLN A 458 -13.25 -11.18 -35.13
CA GLN A 458 -13.63 -11.77 -33.84
C GLN A 458 -13.64 -13.32 -33.87
N ALA A 459 -14.02 -13.93 -35.00
CA ALA A 459 -14.07 -15.39 -35.12
C ALA A 459 -12.67 -16.00 -35.06
N ALA A 460 -11.71 -15.40 -35.78
CA ALA A 460 -10.31 -15.78 -35.72
C ALA A 460 -9.73 -15.57 -34.32
N LEU A 461 -10.01 -14.43 -33.68
CA LEU A 461 -9.51 -14.13 -32.33
C LEU A 461 -9.90 -15.21 -31.31
N VAL A 462 -11.18 -15.61 -31.30
CA VAL A 462 -11.72 -16.65 -30.41
C VAL A 462 -11.15 -18.03 -30.77
N ALA A 463 -11.09 -18.37 -32.05
CA ALA A 463 -10.51 -19.65 -32.48
C ALA A 463 -9.04 -19.81 -32.09
N LEU A 464 -8.29 -18.70 -32.02
CA LEU A 464 -6.89 -18.68 -31.63
C LEU A 464 -6.66 -18.52 -30.11
N ALA A 465 -7.69 -18.32 -29.28
CA ALA A 465 -7.50 -17.99 -27.87
C ALA A 465 -6.61 -19.00 -27.11
N ASP A 466 -6.81 -20.30 -27.35
CA ASP A 466 -6.09 -21.40 -26.68
C ASP A 466 -5.10 -22.16 -27.59
N GLY A 467 -5.10 -21.87 -28.90
CA GLY A 467 -4.42 -22.68 -29.93
C GLY A 467 -3.20 -22.05 -30.61
N ARG A 468 -2.72 -20.88 -30.14
CA ARG A 468 -1.70 -20.07 -30.85
C ARG A 468 -0.40 -20.83 -31.15
N ASP A 469 0.09 -21.65 -30.23
CA ASP A 469 1.33 -22.42 -30.43
C ASP A 469 1.22 -23.44 -31.58
N GLU A 470 0.04 -24.02 -31.80
CA GLU A 470 -0.19 -24.95 -32.90
C GLU A 470 -0.27 -24.20 -34.23
N VAL A 471 -0.92 -23.03 -34.22
CA VAL A 471 -1.03 -22.15 -35.39
C VAL A 471 0.32 -21.55 -35.77
N ALA A 472 1.13 -21.12 -34.81
CA ALA A 472 2.48 -20.62 -35.03
C ALA A 472 3.37 -21.68 -35.68
N ARG A 473 3.25 -22.95 -35.25
CA ARG A 473 3.95 -24.09 -35.90
C ARG A 473 3.45 -24.34 -37.32
N ALA A 474 2.14 -24.24 -37.56
CA ALA A 474 1.59 -24.37 -38.91
C ALA A 474 2.07 -23.23 -39.84
N LEU A 475 2.16 -22.00 -39.33
CA LEU A 475 2.72 -20.86 -40.05
C LEU A 475 4.22 -20.99 -40.32
N ALA A 476 5.00 -21.46 -39.34
CA ALA A 476 6.41 -21.76 -39.53
C ALA A 476 6.60 -22.86 -40.59
N ARG A 477 5.77 -23.91 -40.56
CA ARG A 477 5.76 -24.95 -41.60
C ARG A 477 5.42 -24.37 -42.98
N ALA A 478 4.45 -23.45 -43.08
CA ALA A 478 4.16 -22.77 -44.35
C ALA A 478 5.38 -21.97 -44.85
N ALA A 479 6.10 -21.30 -43.95
CA ALA A 479 7.31 -20.55 -44.28
C ALA A 479 8.49 -21.46 -44.72
N GLU A 480 8.69 -22.60 -44.05
CA GLU A 480 9.66 -23.65 -44.45
C GLU A 480 9.40 -24.12 -45.87
N LEU A 481 8.12 -24.35 -46.20
CA LEU A 481 7.67 -24.77 -47.53
C LEU A 481 7.75 -23.64 -48.59
N GLY A 482 8.27 -22.47 -48.23
CA GLY A 482 8.58 -21.38 -49.14
C GLY A 482 7.43 -20.42 -49.42
N GLU A 483 6.33 -20.47 -48.66
CA GLU A 483 5.13 -19.65 -48.91
C GLU A 483 5.41 -18.15 -48.87
N PHE A 484 6.19 -17.69 -47.88
CA PHE A 484 6.50 -16.27 -47.71
C PHE A 484 7.79 -15.84 -48.42
N ARG A 485 8.37 -16.67 -49.30
CA ARG A 485 9.56 -16.26 -50.09
C ARG A 485 9.20 -15.49 -51.36
N TYR A 486 7.94 -15.56 -51.79
CA TYR A 486 7.47 -14.95 -53.03
C TYR A 486 6.13 -14.26 -52.77
N GLY A 487 6.01 -12.99 -53.18
CA GLY A 487 4.81 -12.19 -53.02
C GLY A 487 4.01 -12.02 -54.32
N PRO A 488 2.93 -11.21 -54.29
CA PRO A 488 2.13 -10.87 -55.46
C PRO A 488 2.95 -10.09 -56.51
N GLY A 489 3.62 -10.80 -57.41
CA GLY A 489 4.43 -10.22 -58.49
C GLY A 489 5.77 -10.90 -58.75
N ASP A 490 6.28 -11.70 -57.81
CA ASP A 490 7.60 -12.35 -57.93
C ASP A 490 7.56 -13.65 -58.74
N SER A 491 6.40 -14.31 -58.77
CA SER A 491 6.16 -15.53 -59.54
C SER A 491 4.79 -15.48 -60.20
N PRO A 492 4.66 -15.79 -61.51
CA PRO A 492 3.36 -15.95 -62.14
C PRO A 492 2.56 -17.16 -61.61
N TRP A 493 3.22 -18.06 -60.87
CA TRP A 493 2.57 -19.17 -60.14
C TRP A 493 2.00 -18.76 -58.77
N TYR A 494 2.21 -17.52 -58.34
CA TYR A 494 1.67 -17.03 -57.07
C TYR A 494 0.14 -17.06 -57.09
N GLY A 495 -0.47 -17.70 -56.09
CA GLY A 495 -1.92 -17.89 -56.00
C GLY A 495 -2.50 -18.99 -56.92
N ALA A 496 -1.67 -19.72 -57.66
CA ALA A 496 -2.12 -20.85 -58.47
C ALA A 496 -2.57 -22.03 -57.59
N SER A 497 -3.68 -22.67 -57.97
CA SER A 497 -4.26 -23.81 -57.27
C SER A 497 -4.22 -25.05 -58.16
N PHE A 498 -3.71 -26.16 -57.62
CA PHE A 498 -3.69 -27.46 -58.29
C PHE A 498 -4.24 -28.51 -57.35
N THR A 499 -4.86 -29.54 -57.92
CA THR A 499 -5.42 -30.67 -57.18
C THR A 499 -4.38 -31.76 -56.89
N SER A 500 -3.28 -31.80 -57.65
CA SER A 500 -2.17 -32.74 -57.45
C SER A 500 -0.82 -32.21 -57.96
N SER A 501 0.28 -32.80 -57.46
CA SER A 501 1.64 -32.52 -57.95
C SER A 501 1.84 -32.90 -59.42
N ASP A 502 1.11 -33.92 -59.89
CA ASP A 502 1.14 -34.35 -61.30
C ASP A 502 0.49 -33.30 -62.21
N GLU A 503 -0.60 -32.66 -61.74
CA GLU A 503 -1.26 -31.57 -62.45
C GLU A 503 -0.38 -30.31 -62.50
N ALA A 504 0.30 -29.97 -61.40
CA ALA A 504 1.25 -28.86 -61.34
C ALA A 504 2.45 -29.07 -62.28
N THR A 505 3.02 -30.28 -62.29
CA THR A 505 4.11 -30.66 -63.20
C THR A 505 3.67 -30.61 -64.66
N SER A 506 2.46 -31.12 -64.94
CA SER A 506 1.88 -31.11 -66.29
C SER A 506 1.60 -29.68 -66.78
N ALA A 507 1.07 -28.81 -65.93
CA ALA A 507 0.85 -27.40 -66.25
C ALA A 507 2.17 -26.66 -66.48
N HIS A 508 3.22 -26.96 -65.71
CA HIS A 508 4.54 -26.37 -65.88
C HIS A 508 5.22 -26.83 -67.19
N GLU A 509 5.15 -28.11 -67.53
CA GLU A 509 5.63 -28.63 -68.81
C GLU A 509 4.84 -28.07 -70.00
N LEU A 510 3.53 -27.87 -69.82
CA LEU A 510 2.68 -27.23 -70.82
C LEU A 510 3.05 -25.76 -71.01
N ALA A 511 3.35 -25.01 -69.93
CA ALA A 511 3.88 -23.65 -70.02
C ALA A 511 5.26 -23.59 -70.70
N LYS A 512 6.16 -24.54 -70.40
CA LYS A 512 7.46 -24.70 -71.07
C LYS A 512 7.29 -24.93 -72.57
N ARG A 513 6.39 -25.83 -72.97
CA ARG A 513 6.08 -26.12 -74.37
C ARG A 513 5.49 -24.91 -75.10
N LEU A 514 4.48 -24.27 -74.51
CA LEU A 514 3.86 -23.06 -75.07
C LEU A 514 4.88 -21.93 -75.25
N SER A 515 5.70 -21.66 -74.23
CA SER A 515 6.69 -20.57 -74.26
C SER A 515 7.82 -20.83 -75.25
N ARG A 516 8.30 -22.09 -75.37
CA ARG A 516 9.50 -22.42 -76.17
C ARG A 516 9.18 -22.76 -77.62
N SER A 517 8.03 -23.36 -77.93
CA SER A 517 7.71 -23.86 -79.27
C SER A 517 6.38 -23.37 -79.83
N ASP A 518 5.28 -23.62 -79.13
CA ASP A 518 3.96 -23.65 -79.79
C ASP A 518 3.42 -22.24 -80.03
N LEU A 519 3.55 -21.33 -79.06
CA LEU A 519 3.16 -19.93 -79.25
C LEU A 519 4.07 -19.21 -80.26
N PRO A 520 5.42 -19.27 -80.19
CA PRO A 520 6.27 -18.65 -81.22
C PRO A 520 5.94 -19.14 -82.64
N ARG A 521 5.76 -20.45 -82.82
CA ARG A 521 5.38 -21.03 -84.13
C ARG A 521 4.03 -20.54 -84.63
N LEU A 522 3.04 -20.42 -83.74
CA LEU A 522 1.73 -19.87 -84.10
C LEU A 522 1.83 -18.39 -84.49
N LEU A 523 2.57 -17.58 -83.72
CA LEU A 523 2.72 -16.15 -83.99
C LEU A 523 3.41 -15.91 -85.33
N ASP A 524 4.49 -16.65 -85.63
CA ASP A 524 5.21 -16.53 -86.90
C ASP A 524 4.33 -16.93 -88.09
N ARG A 525 3.64 -18.08 -87.99
CA ARG A 525 2.73 -18.55 -89.05
C ARG A 525 1.49 -17.65 -89.19
N GLY A 526 0.94 -17.19 -88.08
CA GLY A 526 -0.20 -16.27 -88.05
C GLY A 526 0.14 -14.94 -88.69
N ARG A 527 1.30 -14.34 -88.35
CA ARG A 527 1.79 -13.12 -88.99
C ARG A 527 2.02 -13.32 -90.49
N ALA A 528 2.66 -14.42 -90.89
CA ALA A 528 2.89 -14.73 -92.30
C ALA A 528 1.57 -14.94 -93.08
N LEU A 529 0.53 -15.49 -92.46
CA LEU A 529 -0.79 -15.65 -93.05
C LEU A 529 -1.50 -14.29 -93.19
N ILE A 530 -1.53 -13.49 -92.12
CA ILE A 530 -2.18 -12.18 -92.11
C ILE A 530 -1.50 -11.20 -93.07
N ALA A 531 -0.17 -11.27 -93.21
CA ALA A 531 0.58 -10.47 -94.17
C ALA A 531 0.20 -10.73 -95.65
N GLN A 532 -0.40 -11.89 -95.97
CA GLN A 532 -0.96 -12.16 -97.31
C GLN A 532 -2.32 -11.49 -97.53
N THR A 533 -2.90 -10.92 -96.48
CA THR A 533 -4.19 -10.22 -96.49
C THR A 533 -4.00 -8.71 -96.28
N ARG A 534 -5.09 -7.95 -96.34
CA ARG A 534 -5.10 -6.52 -96.01
C ARG A 534 -5.59 -6.23 -94.59
N LEU A 535 -5.60 -7.24 -93.72
CA LEU A 535 -5.92 -7.09 -92.31
C LEU A 535 -4.69 -6.51 -91.58
N ARG A 536 -4.95 -5.69 -90.55
CA ARG A 536 -3.91 -5.22 -89.62
C ARG A 536 -3.33 -6.40 -88.83
N GLU A 537 -2.17 -6.20 -88.21
CA GLU A 537 -1.59 -7.19 -87.30
C GLU A 537 -2.52 -7.39 -86.08
N PHE A 538 -2.64 -8.64 -85.62
CA PHE A 538 -3.42 -9.00 -84.44
C PHE A 538 -2.65 -8.67 -83.15
N GLU A 539 -3.36 -8.19 -82.13
CA GLU A 539 -2.77 -7.78 -80.85
C GLU A 539 -2.78 -8.91 -79.81
N SER A 540 -3.65 -9.91 -79.97
CA SER A 540 -3.81 -11.06 -79.07
C SER A 540 -4.07 -12.35 -79.84
N VAL A 541 -3.88 -13.50 -79.18
CA VAL A 541 -4.21 -14.81 -79.76
C VAL A 541 -5.72 -14.92 -80.00
N ALA A 542 -6.55 -14.39 -79.09
CA ALA A 542 -8.00 -14.32 -79.27
C ALA A 542 -8.40 -13.56 -80.55
N GLU A 543 -7.73 -12.44 -80.84
CA GLU A 543 -7.98 -11.66 -82.06
C GLU A 543 -7.53 -12.39 -83.34
N LEU A 544 -6.39 -13.11 -83.30
CA LEU A 544 -6.00 -14.01 -84.39
C LEU A 544 -7.11 -15.04 -84.71
N GLY A 545 -7.79 -15.55 -83.67
CA GLY A 545 -8.94 -16.43 -83.83
C GLY A 545 -10.13 -15.78 -84.57
N VAL A 546 -10.40 -14.51 -84.28
CA VAL A 546 -11.41 -13.72 -84.99
C VAL A 546 -11.04 -13.58 -86.47
N PHE A 547 -9.77 -13.29 -86.77
CA PHE A 547 -9.28 -13.17 -88.16
C PHE A 547 -9.36 -14.49 -88.91
N LEU A 548 -8.93 -15.59 -88.30
CA LEU A 548 -9.00 -16.92 -88.91
C LEU A 548 -10.44 -17.32 -89.22
N ARG A 549 -11.38 -17.09 -88.29
CA ARG A 549 -12.81 -17.35 -88.53
C ARG A 549 -13.35 -16.49 -89.68
N LEU A 550 -13.05 -15.19 -89.66
CA LEU A 550 -13.45 -14.27 -90.73
C LEU A 550 -12.91 -14.74 -92.10
N LEU A 551 -11.65 -15.15 -92.17
CA LEU A 551 -11.02 -15.61 -93.41
C LEU A 551 -11.57 -16.96 -93.88
N LEU A 552 -11.92 -17.87 -92.97
CA LEU A 552 -12.61 -19.13 -93.29
C LEU A 552 -14.03 -18.88 -93.81
N ASP A 553 -14.77 -17.99 -93.16
CA ASP A 553 -16.13 -17.61 -93.56
C ASP A 553 -16.12 -16.90 -94.94
N VAL A 554 -15.12 -16.05 -95.18
CA VAL A 554 -14.88 -15.41 -96.49
C VAL A 554 -14.52 -16.45 -97.54
N ARG A 555 -13.70 -17.46 -97.22
CA ARG A 555 -13.39 -18.57 -98.14
C ARG A 555 -14.66 -19.33 -98.54
N GLU A 556 -15.45 -19.77 -97.57
CA GLU A 556 -16.70 -20.48 -97.84
C GLU A 556 -17.68 -19.62 -98.66
N THR A 557 -17.69 -18.31 -98.41
CA THR A 557 -18.49 -17.36 -99.19
C THR A 557 -17.99 -17.28 -100.63
N LEU A 558 -16.69 -17.08 -100.84
CA LEU A 558 -16.09 -16.90 -102.16
C LEU A 558 -16.07 -18.18 -103.00
N ASP A 559 -16.29 -19.34 -102.40
CA ASP A 559 -16.57 -20.60 -103.10
C ASP A 559 -17.96 -20.60 -103.76
N ARG A 560 -18.94 -19.89 -103.16
CA ARG A 560 -20.33 -19.84 -103.65
C ARG A 560 -20.70 -18.53 -104.34
N PHE A 561 -20.01 -17.44 -104.02
CA PHE A 561 -20.26 -16.09 -104.54
C PHE A 561 -19.02 -15.53 -105.24
N GLN A 562 -19.24 -14.59 -106.16
CA GLN A 562 -18.17 -13.83 -106.80
C GLN A 562 -17.62 -12.78 -105.83
N PRO A 563 -16.31 -12.44 -105.89
CA PRO A 563 -15.71 -11.42 -105.01
C PRO A 563 -16.41 -10.06 -105.03
N SER A 564 -17.04 -9.71 -106.15
CA SER A 564 -17.80 -8.47 -106.34
C SER A 564 -18.98 -8.29 -105.37
N VAL A 565 -19.40 -9.35 -104.67
CA VAL A 565 -20.44 -9.27 -103.62
C VAL A 565 -20.04 -8.38 -102.45
N TYR A 566 -18.74 -8.17 -102.20
CA TYR A 566 -18.25 -7.29 -101.14
C TYR A 566 -18.16 -5.81 -101.57
N ASP A 567 -18.26 -5.49 -102.86
CA ASP A 567 -18.05 -4.13 -103.37
C ASP A 567 -19.24 -3.20 -103.08
N ARG A 568 -20.48 -3.73 -103.10
CA ARG A 568 -21.70 -2.91 -103.03
C ARG A 568 -22.51 -3.13 -101.75
N PRO A 569 -23.12 -2.09 -101.16
CA PRO A 569 -23.92 -2.24 -99.94
C PRO A 569 -25.06 -3.25 -100.16
N LEU A 570 -25.12 -4.27 -99.31
CA LEU A 570 -26.04 -5.41 -99.48
C LEU A 570 -27.40 -5.19 -98.80
N GLY A 571 -27.62 -4.06 -98.14
CA GLY A 571 -28.83 -3.77 -97.35
C GLY A 571 -30.12 -3.94 -98.15
N GLU A 572 -30.18 -3.41 -99.37
CA GLU A 572 -31.36 -3.55 -100.25
C GLU A 572 -31.54 -5.00 -100.76
N LEU A 573 -30.45 -5.73 -100.96
CA LEU A 573 -30.47 -7.13 -101.41
C LEU A 573 -30.93 -8.07 -100.29
N ILE A 574 -30.50 -7.81 -99.05
CA ILE A 574 -30.96 -8.51 -97.85
C ILE A 574 -32.45 -8.22 -97.62
N ALA A 575 -32.88 -6.97 -97.74
CA ALA A 575 -34.29 -6.60 -97.60
C ALA A 575 -35.19 -7.18 -98.71
N ALA A 576 -34.65 -7.41 -99.91
CA ALA A 576 -35.37 -8.01 -101.03
C ALA A 576 -35.46 -9.55 -100.93
N THR A 577 -34.47 -10.18 -100.31
CA THR A 577 -34.40 -11.64 -100.14
C THR A 577 -35.12 -12.13 -98.89
N SER A 578 -35.40 -11.27 -97.91
CA SER A 578 -36.11 -11.59 -96.67
C SER A 578 -37.60 -11.93 -96.87
N SER A 579 -38.25 -12.37 -95.79
CA SER A 579 -39.68 -12.64 -95.79
C SER A 579 -40.49 -11.37 -96.07
N ARG A 580 -41.72 -11.52 -96.59
CA ARG A 580 -42.57 -10.36 -96.92
C ARG A 580 -42.95 -9.53 -95.69
N ARG A 581 -42.90 -10.13 -94.49
CA ARG A 581 -43.16 -9.47 -93.19
C ARG A 581 -42.02 -8.53 -92.79
N ASP A 582 -40.78 -8.88 -93.10
CA ASP A 582 -39.59 -8.17 -92.61
C ASP A 582 -39.25 -6.91 -93.44
N SER A 583 -39.89 -6.71 -94.60
CA SER A 583 -39.68 -5.55 -95.49
C SER A 583 -41.00 -5.10 -96.16
N PRO A 584 -41.94 -4.49 -95.43
CA PRO A 584 -43.28 -4.16 -95.93
C PRO A 584 -43.32 -3.05 -96.99
N GLY A 585 -42.34 -2.15 -97.01
CA GLY A 585 -42.29 -1.00 -97.94
C GLY A 585 -41.80 -1.30 -99.37
N MET A 586 -41.41 -2.53 -99.71
CA MET A 586 -40.78 -2.85 -101.00
C MET A 586 -41.79 -3.39 -102.03
N SER A 587 -41.91 -2.70 -103.17
CA SER A 587 -42.83 -3.09 -104.27
C SER A 587 -42.44 -4.43 -104.91
N GLY A 588 -43.44 -5.18 -105.41
CA GLY A 588 -43.26 -6.53 -105.96
C GLY A 588 -42.34 -6.59 -107.19
N ALA A 589 -42.28 -5.51 -107.97
CA ALA A 589 -41.37 -5.38 -109.12
C ALA A 589 -39.92 -5.12 -108.67
N ASN A 590 -39.72 -4.23 -107.69
CA ASN A 590 -38.39 -3.90 -107.18
C ASN A 590 -37.75 -5.10 -106.44
N ARG A 591 -38.55 -5.86 -105.67
CA ARG A 591 -38.10 -7.09 -104.99
C ARG A 591 -37.61 -8.17 -105.95
N ARG A 592 -38.28 -8.38 -107.10
CA ARG A 592 -37.84 -9.33 -108.13
C ARG A 592 -36.55 -8.88 -108.81
N ARG A 593 -36.42 -7.58 -109.11
CA ARG A 593 -35.21 -6.99 -109.70
C ARG A 593 -34.00 -7.17 -108.78
N LEU A 594 -34.13 -6.79 -107.52
CA LEU A 594 -33.06 -6.91 -106.52
C LEU A 594 -32.72 -8.37 -106.18
N ARG A 595 -33.70 -9.29 -106.14
CA ARG A 595 -33.41 -10.74 -106.03
C ARG A 595 -32.62 -11.28 -107.22
N ARG A 596 -32.91 -10.83 -108.44
CA ARG A 596 -32.14 -11.21 -109.63
C ARG A 596 -30.70 -10.67 -109.54
N HIS A 597 -30.53 -9.42 -109.11
CA HIS A 597 -29.23 -8.81 -108.87
C HIS A 597 -28.44 -9.51 -107.74
N ALA A 598 -29.12 -10.05 -106.73
CA ALA A 598 -28.47 -10.86 -105.69
C ALA A 598 -27.96 -12.20 -106.23
N LEU A 599 -28.68 -12.82 -107.18
CA LEU A 599 -28.27 -14.06 -107.83
C LEU A 599 -27.11 -13.87 -108.81
N GLU A 600 -26.93 -12.68 -109.38
CA GLU A 600 -25.77 -12.34 -110.22
C GLU A 600 -24.43 -12.43 -109.48
N PHE A 601 -24.46 -12.26 -108.15
CA PHE A 601 -23.29 -12.45 -107.30
C PHE A 601 -23.00 -13.91 -106.98
N VAL A 602 -23.91 -14.86 -107.26
CA VAL A 602 -23.67 -16.29 -107.05
C VAL A 602 -22.84 -16.84 -108.21
N ARG A 603 -21.87 -17.72 -107.94
CA ARG A 603 -21.04 -18.32 -109.00
C ARG A 603 -21.88 -19.23 -109.91
N PRO A 604 -21.58 -19.27 -111.23
CA PRO A 604 -22.25 -20.18 -112.16
C PRO A 604 -22.15 -21.64 -111.70
N GLY A 605 -23.27 -22.35 -111.62
CA GLY A 605 -23.34 -23.76 -111.25
C GLY A 605 -23.48 -24.05 -109.75
N VAL A 606 -23.47 -23.03 -108.88
CA VAL A 606 -23.65 -23.19 -107.43
C VAL A 606 -25.07 -22.79 -107.03
N HIS A 607 -25.74 -23.63 -106.24
CA HIS A 607 -27.06 -23.32 -105.67
C HIS A 607 -26.94 -22.90 -104.21
N VAL A 608 -27.50 -21.74 -103.85
CA VAL A 608 -27.55 -21.25 -102.46
C VAL A 608 -28.97 -21.42 -101.93
N ASN A 609 -29.15 -22.38 -101.01
CA ASN A 609 -30.46 -22.76 -100.49
C ASN A 609 -31.16 -21.62 -99.73
N ASP A 610 -30.40 -20.82 -98.97
CA ASP A 610 -30.90 -19.63 -98.28
C ASP A 610 -30.04 -18.41 -98.62
N LEU A 611 -30.44 -17.73 -99.69
CA LEU A 611 -29.77 -16.54 -100.17
C LEU A 611 -29.83 -15.37 -99.16
N ASN A 612 -30.88 -15.31 -98.33
CA ASN A 612 -31.01 -14.23 -97.35
C ASN A 612 -30.01 -14.39 -96.20
N SER A 613 -29.91 -15.60 -95.66
CA SER A 613 -28.94 -15.93 -94.62
C SER A 613 -27.50 -15.74 -95.12
N ALA A 614 -27.19 -16.21 -96.33
CA ALA A 614 -25.88 -16.01 -96.94
C ALA A 614 -25.53 -14.51 -97.08
N LEU A 615 -26.41 -13.67 -97.63
CA LEU A 615 -26.15 -12.23 -97.76
C LEU A 615 -26.01 -11.52 -96.41
N ARG A 616 -26.73 -11.94 -95.38
CA ARG A 616 -26.55 -11.44 -94.00
C ARG A 616 -25.18 -11.82 -93.44
N GLY A 617 -24.73 -13.06 -93.67
CA GLY A 617 -23.38 -13.51 -93.33
C GLY A 617 -22.30 -12.69 -94.03
N ILE A 618 -22.45 -12.44 -95.33
CA ILE A 618 -21.54 -11.59 -96.13
C ILE A 618 -21.51 -10.15 -95.59
N GLN A 619 -22.66 -9.60 -95.20
CA GLN A 619 -22.74 -8.27 -94.60
C GLN A 619 -22.05 -8.21 -93.23
N GLN A 620 -22.17 -9.24 -92.40
CA GLN A 620 -21.44 -9.35 -91.13
C GLN A 620 -19.93 -9.46 -91.35
N GLN A 621 -19.50 -10.32 -92.29
CA GLN A 621 -18.10 -10.44 -92.69
C GLN A 621 -17.55 -9.11 -93.21
N ARG A 622 -18.33 -8.36 -94.01
CA ARG A 622 -17.94 -7.02 -94.50
C ARG A 622 -17.73 -6.03 -93.36
N THR A 623 -18.64 -6.00 -92.38
CA THR A 623 -18.52 -5.13 -91.20
C THR A 623 -17.28 -5.49 -90.38
N LEU A 624 -17.00 -6.78 -90.18
CA LEU A 624 -15.80 -7.24 -89.50
C LEU A 624 -14.52 -6.93 -90.31
N TRP A 625 -14.53 -7.19 -91.61
CA TRP A 625 -13.40 -6.89 -92.50
C TRP A 625 -13.04 -5.40 -92.47
N GLN A 626 -14.03 -4.51 -92.64
CA GLN A 626 -13.84 -3.06 -92.58
C GLN A 626 -13.31 -2.57 -91.23
N ARG A 627 -13.60 -3.28 -90.14
CA ARG A 627 -13.10 -2.94 -88.80
C ARG A 627 -11.61 -3.24 -88.65
N TYR A 628 -11.10 -4.23 -89.37
CA TYR A 628 -9.75 -4.77 -89.18
C TYR A 628 -8.83 -4.60 -90.40
N SER A 629 -9.33 -4.11 -91.54
CA SER A 629 -8.57 -3.89 -92.77
C SER A 629 -8.36 -2.41 -93.10
N ASP A 630 -7.47 -2.13 -94.04
CA ASP A 630 -7.38 -0.81 -94.68
C ASP A 630 -8.70 -0.40 -95.35
N ALA A 631 -8.99 0.91 -95.38
CA ALA A 631 -10.22 1.45 -95.95
C ALA A 631 -10.33 1.12 -97.45
N GLY A 632 -11.39 0.39 -97.83
CA GLY A 632 -11.67 0.00 -99.22
C GLY A 632 -11.00 -1.29 -99.68
N ALA A 633 -10.30 -2.02 -98.81
CA ALA A 633 -9.71 -3.31 -99.16
C ALA A 633 -10.77 -4.41 -99.30
N ILE A 634 -10.66 -5.20 -100.37
CA ILE A 634 -11.56 -6.33 -100.66
C ILE A 634 -11.05 -7.60 -99.95
N PRO A 635 -11.95 -8.44 -99.39
CA PRO A 635 -11.55 -9.70 -98.76
C PRO A 635 -10.82 -10.65 -99.71
N GLY A 636 -9.66 -11.14 -99.28
CA GLY A 636 -8.85 -12.13 -99.99
C GLY A 636 -8.64 -13.39 -99.15
N VAL A 637 -8.58 -14.55 -99.81
CA VAL A 637 -8.34 -15.84 -99.14
C VAL A 637 -6.84 -16.16 -99.18
N PRO A 638 -6.13 -16.17 -98.05
CA PRO A 638 -4.72 -16.52 -97.99
C PRO A 638 -4.51 -18.04 -98.08
N VAL A 639 -3.31 -18.44 -98.49
CA VAL A 639 -2.94 -19.87 -98.60
C VAL A 639 -2.38 -20.36 -97.26
N GLY A 640 -2.77 -21.57 -96.84
CA GLY A 640 -2.31 -22.17 -95.58
C GLY A 640 -3.15 -21.84 -94.35
N ILE A 641 -4.36 -21.30 -94.53
CA ILE A 641 -5.27 -20.95 -93.43
C ILE A 641 -5.62 -22.15 -92.52
N ASP A 642 -5.82 -23.34 -93.09
CA ASP A 642 -6.20 -24.53 -92.32
C ASP A 642 -5.08 -24.97 -91.37
N ASP A 643 -3.81 -24.91 -91.81
CA ASP A 643 -2.64 -25.26 -91.00
C ASP A 643 -2.47 -24.30 -89.81
N VAL A 644 -2.71 -23.00 -90.03
CA VAL A 644 -2.68 -21.99 -88.96
C VAL A 644 -3.88 -22.13 -88.03
N HIS A 645 -5.05 -22.50 -88.56
CA HIS A 645 -6.25 -22.72 -87.76
C HIS A 645 -6.11 -23.91 -86.81
N VAL A 646 -5.53 -25.02 -87.26
CA VAL A 646 -5.22 -26.17 -86.41
C VAL A 646 -4.21 -25.81 -85.32
N ALA A 647 -3.13 -25.11 -85.67
CA ALA A 647 -2.14 -24.63 -84.70
C ALA A 647 -2.76 -23.66 -83.68
N TYR A 648 -3.67 -22.79 -84.13
CA TYR A 648 -4.42 -21.86 -83.28
C TYR A 648 -5.32 -22.60 -82.27
N GLN A 649 -6.12 -23.57 -82.73
CA GLN A 649 -7.00 -24.36 -81.87
C GLN A 649 -6.21 -25.08 -80.77
N HIS A 650 -5.05 -25.65 -81.14
CA HIS A 650 -4.16 -26.31 -80.19
C HIS A 650 -3.62 -25.34 -79.13
N VAL A 651 -3.04 -24.20 -79.55
CA VAL A 651 -2.47 -23.21 -78.61
C VAL A 651 -3.55 -22.60 -77.72
N VAL A 652 -4.74 -22.28 -78.22
CA VAL A 652 -5.83 -21.75 -77.39
C VAL A 652 -6.35 -22.77 -76.39
N GLY A 653 -6.43 -24.05 -76.78
CA GLY A 653 -6.76 -25.14 -75.84
C GLY A 653 -5.74 -25.24 -74.70
N ASP A 654 -4.45 -25.23 -75.04
CA ASP A 654 -3.36 -25.28 -74.06
C ASP A 654 -3.32 -24.02 -73.17
N LEU A 655 -3.54 -22.82 -73.72
CA LEU A 655 -3.65 -21.59 -72.92
C LEU A 655 -4.85 -21.63 -71.96
N GLY A 656 -5.99 -22.16 -72.40
CA GLY A 656 -7.17 -22.36 -71.55
C GLY A 656 -6.93 -23.37 -70.43
N ALA A 657 -6.10 -24.40 -70.68
CA ALA A 657 -5.68 -25.36 -69.65
C ALA A 657 -4.80 -24.71 -68.56
N LEU A 658 -4.02 -23.66 -68.89
CA LEU A 658 -3.27 -22.87 -67.90
C LEU A 658 -4.13 -21.85 -67.17
N ASP A 659 -5.18 -21.32 -67.80
CA ASP A 659 -6.06 -20.32 -67.18
C ASP A 659 -6.80 -20.88 -65.94
N ALA A 660 -7.10 -22.19 -65.92
CA ALA A 660 -7.78 -22.87 -64.83
C ALA A 660 -6.99 -22.89 -63.51
N PRO A 661 -5.76 -23.44 -63.44
CA PRO A 661 -4.97 -23.42 -62.21
C PRO A 661 -4.55 -22.00 -61.80
N LEU A 662 -4.48 -21.05 -62.74
CA LEU A 662 -4.21 -19.63 -62.44
C LEU A 662 -5.44 -18.85 -61.95
N GLY A 663 -6.63 -19.47 -61.93
CA GLY A 663 -7.86 -18.83 -61.45
C GLY A 663 -8.35 -17.65 -62.30
N VAL A 664 -7.93 -17.56 -63.56
CA VAL A 664 -8.25 -16.41 -64.45
C VAL A 664 -9.35 -16.71 -65.46
N VAL A 665 -9.94 -17.92 -65.44
CA VAL A 665 -11.05 -18.31 -66.33
C VAL A 665 -12.22 -17.32 -66.21
N GLY A 666 -12.70 -16.80 -67.34
CA GLY A 666 -13.82 -15.85 -67.41
C GLY A 666 -13.48 -14.41 -67.02
N THR A 667 -12.22 -14.11 -66.66
CA THR A 667 -11.77 -12.76 -66.32
C THR A 667 -11.10 -12.05 -67.50
N SER A 668 -10.93 -10.73 -67.43
CA SER A 668 -10.13 -9.98 -68.41
C SER A 668 -8.63 -10.34 -68.41
N ARG A 669 -8.18 -11.17 -67.45
CA ARG A 669 -6.78 -11.61 -67.30
C ARG A 669 -6.46 -12.93 -68.00
N GLN A 670 -7.42 -13.56 -68.70
CA GLN A 670 -7.22 -14.78 -69.49
C GLN A 670 -6.04 -14.66 -70.46
N LEU A 671 -5.22 -15.71 -70.55
CA LEU A 671 -3.98 -15.68 -71.31
C LEU A 671 -4.21 -15.42 -72.81
N ALA A 672 -5.24 -16.00 -73.42
CA ALA A 672 -5.51 -15.82 -74.86
C ALA A 672 -5.92 -14.39 -75.24
N ALA A 673 -6.51 -13.63 -74.31
CA ALA A 673 -6.99 -12.26 -74.52
C ALA A 673 -5.92 -11.19 -74.26
N ARG A 674 -4.79 -11.56 -73.63
CA ARG A 674 -3.70 -10.63 -73.33
C ARG A 674 -2.98 -10.17 -74.59
N PRO A 675 -2.40 -8.95 -74.58
CA PRO A 675 -1.47 -8.51 -75.62
C PRO A 675 -0.33 -9.51 -75.80
N VAL A 676 0.04 -9.83 -77.04
CA VAL A 676 1.08 -10.85 -77.37
C VAL A 676 2.38 -10.63 -76.60
N ARG A 677 2.78 -9.37 -76.35
CA ARG A 677 4.00 -9.04 -75.60
C ARG A 677 3.91 -9.45 -74.13
N GLU A 678 2.79 -9.19 -73.48
CA GLU A 678 2.53 -9.55 -72.07
C GLU A 678 2.29 -11.05 -71.92
N LEU A 679 1.60 -11.68 -72.88
CA LEU A 679 1.42 -13.12 -72.93
C LEU A 679 2.77 -13.84 -72.99
N THR A 680 3.67 -13.39 -73.88
CA THR A 680 5.02 -13.96 -74.01
C THR A 680 5.83 -13.82 -72.73
N SER A 681 5.80 -12.67 -72.04
CA SER A 681 6.53 -12.51 -70.77
C SER A 681 5.93 -13.34 -69.63
N THR A 682 4.59 -13.44 -69.58
CA THR A 682 3.88 -14.24 -68.57
C THR A 682 4.21 -15.72 -68.74
N LEU A 683 4.15 -16.24 -69.97
CA LEU A 683 4.50 -17.64 -70.26
C LEU A 683 5.98 -17.93 -70.03
N ALA A 684 6.88 -16.99 -70.31
CA ALA A 684 8.30 -17.14 -69.98
C ALA A 684 8.53 -17.25 -68.47
N GLY A 685 7.80 -16.48 -67.66
CA GLY A 685 7.83 -16.60 -66.21
C GLY A 685 7.19 -17.90 -65.67
N LEU A 686 6.09 -18.37 -66.28
CA LEU A 686 5.49 -19.67 -65.94
C LEU A 686 6.40 -20.86 -66.33
N ALA A 687 7.19 -20.71 -67.39
CA ALA A 687 8.13 -21.73 -67.89
C ALA A 687 9.48 -21.76 -67.14
N ALA A 688 9.79 -20.73 -66.34
CA ALA A 688 11.00 -20.69 -65.52
C ALA A 688 10.92 -21.69 -64.36
N GLU A 689 12.05 -22.29 -64.00
CA GLU A 689 12.13 -23.19 -62.84
C GLU A 689 11.66 -22.44 -61.58
N SER A 690 10.67 -22.99 -60.86
CA SER A 690 10.06 -22.33 -59.71
C SER A 690 9.95 -23.30 -58.53
N GLU A 691 10.60 -22.96 -57.42
CA GLU A 691 10.54 -23.74 -56.17
C GLU A 691 9.12 -23.83 -55.58
N VAL A 692 8.22 -22.92 -56.00
CA VAL A 692 6.80 -22.86 -55.62
C VAL A 692 6.04 -24.15 -55.94
N LEU A 693 6.49 -24.92 -56.95
CA LEU A 693 5.81 -26.12 -57.44
C LEU A 693 6.26 -27.42 -56.75
N THR A 694 7.43 -27.44 -56.10
CA THR A 694 8.04 -28.67 -55.56
C THR A 694 7.34 -29.18 -54.28
N ASN A 695 6.69 -28.29 -53.51
CA ASN A 695 6.11 -28.58 -52.20
C ASN A 695 4.59 -28.28 -52.13
N LEU A 696 3.91 -28.32 -53.27
CA LEU A 696 2.60 -27.70 -53.45
C LEU A 696 1.46 -28.35 -52.64
N GLN A 697 1.46 -29.69 -52.51
CA GLN A 697 0.40 -30.43 -51.81
C GLN A 697 0.44 -30.19 -50.29
N GLU A 698 1.63 -30.28 -49.68
CA GLU A 698 1.81 -30.00 -48.25
C GLU A 698 1.44 -28.55 -47.93
N ARG A 699 1.83 -27.61 -48.79
CA ARG A 699 1.54 -26.19 -48.63
C ARG A 699 0.04 -25.88 -48.72
N THR A 700 -0.66 -26.48 -49.67
CA THR A 700 -2.11 -26.28 -49.84
C THR A 700 -2.90 -26.80 -48.63
N ALA A 701 -2.49 -27.94 -48.07
CA ALA A 701 -3.12 -28.49 -46.86
C ALA A 701 -2.92 -27.59 -45.63
N VAL A 702 -1.70 -27.08 -45.43
CA VAL A 702 -1.38 -26.16 -44.33
C VAL A 702 -2.11 -24.83 -44.50
N LEU A 703 -2.13 -24.25 -45.70
CA LEU A 703 -2.83 -23.00 -46.00
C LEU A 703 -4.35 -23.13 -45.84
N GLY A 704 -4.95 -24.24 -46.26
CA GLY A 704 -6.38 -24.50 -46.06
C GLY A 704 -6.76 -24.40 -44.58
N ARG A 705 -6.01 -25.09 -43.72
CA ARG A 705 -6.21 -25.04 -42.26
C ARG A 705 -6.04 -23.62 -41.68
N LEU A 706 -5.08 -22.84 -42.19
CA LEU A 706 -4.84 -21.47 -41.72
C LEU A 706 -5.94 -20.49 -42.18
N ARG A 707 -6.48 -20.68 -43.39
CA ARG A 707 -7.62 -19.89 -43.91
C ARG A 707 -8.93 -20.21 -43.21
N ASP A 708 -9.16 -21.48 -42.86
CA ASP A 708 -10.33 -21.88 -42.06
C ASP A 708 -10.35 -21.22 -40.68
N LEU A 709 -9.18 -20.79 -40.18
CA LEU A 709 -9.01 -20.01 -38.95
C LEU A 709 -9.09 -18.49 -39.16
N GLY A 710 -9.40 -18.02 -40.38
CA GLY A 710 -9.55 -16.60 -40.69
C GLY A 710 -8.24 -15.81 -40.79
N LEU A 711 -7.10 -16.47 -41.05
CA LEU A 711 -5.77 -15.84 -41.08
C LEU A 711 -5.39 -15.24 -42.44
N ASP A 712 -6.31 -15.16 -43.40
CA ASP A 712 -6.05 -14.59 -44.73
C ASP A 712 -5.36 -13.21 -44.70
N PRO A 713 -5.78 -12.24 -43.86
CA PRO A 713 -5.12 -10.93 -43.80
C PRO A 713 -3.64 -11.02 -43.38
N LEU A 714 -3.33 -11.93 -42.44
CA LEU A 714 -1.98 -12.15 -41.97
C LEU A 714 -1.12 -12.88 -43.01
N LEU A 715 -1.67 -13.90 -43.66
CA LEU A 715 -0.97 -14.65 -44.71
C LEU A 715 -0.54 -13.75 -45.88
N LEU A 716 -1.41 -12.82 -46.28
CA LEU A 716 -1.12 -11.83 -47.32
C LEU A 716 -0.01 -10.87 -46.90
N ASP A 717 -0.11 -10.29 -45.71
CA ASP A 717 0.89 -9.35 -45.17
C ASP A 717 2.28 -10.00 -45.00
N LEU A 718 2.34 -11.26 -44.56
CA LEU A 718 3.59 -12.03 -44.44
C LEU A 718 4.23 -12.31 -45.82
N ALA A 719 3.41 -12.64 -46.82
CA ALA A 719 3.89 -12.93 -48.17
C ALA A 719 4.39 -11.67 -48.89
N GLU A 720 3.72 -10.52 -48.71
CA GLU A 720 4.14 -9.24 -49.31
C GLU A 720 5.46 -8.72 -48.73
N ARG A 721 5.70 -8.93 -47.42
CA ARG A 721 6.92 -8.47 -46.72
C ARG A 721 8.08 -9.48 -46.76
N HIS A 722 7.85 -10.64 -47.36
CA HIS A 722 8.80 -11.76 -47.43
C HIS A 722 9.36 -12.19 -46.06
N VAL A 723 8.49 -12.34 -45.06
CA VAL A 723 8.91 -12.60 -43.68
C VAL A 723 9.60 -13.97 -43.54
N PRO A 724 10.79 -14.04 -42.93
CA PRO A 724 11.50 -15.31 -42.75
C PRO A 724 10.83 -16.18 -41.68
N GLU A 725 10.92 -17.50 -41.82
CA GLU A 725 10.34 -18.53 -40.94
C GLU A 725 10.46 -18.21 -39.44
N ARG A 726 11.68 -17.88 -38.98
CA ARG A 726 11.97 -17.57 -37.58
C ARG A 726 11.21 -16.38 -36.99
N ALA A 727 10.65 -15.51 -37.82
CA ALA A 727 9.94 -14.30 -37.41
C ALA A 727 8.41 -14.46 -37.46
N VAL A 728 7.89 -15.48 -38.16
CA VAL A 728 6.43 -15.60 -38.41
C VAL A 728 5.63 -15.81 -37.13
N ALA A 729 6.16 -16.54 -36.15
CA ALA A 729 5.50 -16.72 -34.85
C ALA A 729 5.29 -15.37 -34.12
N ALA A 730 6.30 -14.50 -34.12
CA ALA A 730 6.19 -13.18 -33.50
C ALA A 730 5.20 -12.26 -34.25
N GLU A 731 5.10 -12.41 -35.58
CA GLU A 731 4.11 -11.68 -36.39
C GLU A 731 2.67 -12.16 -36.11
N LEU A 732 2.45 -13.46 -35.89
CA LEU A 732 1.16 -13.98 -35.44
C LEU A 732 0.75 -13.39 -34.09
N GLU A 733 1.67 -13.40 -33.12
CA GLU A 733 1.43 -12.83 -31.79
C GLU A 733 1.08 -11.33 -31.90
N LEU A 734 1.83 -10.55 -32.71
CA LEU A 734 1.51 -9.13 -32.93
C LEU A 734 0.11 -8.94 -33.53
N ALA A 735 -0.24 -9.69 -34.58
CA ALA A 735 -1.56 -9.59 -35.21
C ALA A 735 -2.69 -9.92 -34.23
N TRP A 736 -2.53 -10.98 -33.44
CA TRP A 736 -3.54 -11.40 -32.48
C TRP A 736 -3.68 -10.39 -31.34
N TRP A 737 -2.61 -10.08 -30.62
CA TRP A 737 -2.66 -9.15 -29.47
C TRP A 737 -3.15 -7.75 -29.84
N GLN A 738 -2.72 -7.24 -31.00
CA GLN A 738 -3.16 -5.93 -31.47
C GLN A 738 -4.64 -5.92 -31.86
N SER A 739 -5.14 -7.00 -32.49
CA SER A 739 -6.55 -7.15 -32.84
C SER A 739 -7.43 -7.32 -31.59
N VAL A 740 -6.95 -8.07 -30.58
CA VAL A 740 -7.60 -8.19 -29.27
C VAL A 740 -7.72 -6.82 -28.60
N LEU A 741 -6.63 -6.05 -28.54
CA LEU A 741 -6.62 -4.73 -27.92
C LEU A 741 -7.61 -3.77 -28.61
N GLU A 742 -7.62 -3.75 -29.95
CA GLU A 742 -8.55 -2.91 -30.73
C GLU A 742 -10.02 -3.33 -30.52
N SER A 743 -10.31 -4.64 -30.49
CA SER A 743 -11.65 -5.18 -30.23
C SER A 743 -12.15 -4.81 -28.82
N MET A 744 -11.29 -4.96 -27.80
CA MET A 744 -11.61 -4.60 -26.42
C MET A 744 -11.84 -3.10 -26.26
N LEU A 745 -11.02 -2.25 -26.89
CA LEU A 745 -11.18 -0.79 -26.85
C LEU A 745 -12.47 -0.32 -27.55
N ALA A 746 -12.88 -0.98 -28.63
CA ALA A 746 -14.11 -0.65 -29.33
C ALA A 746 -15.37 -1.06 -28.54
N THR A 747 -15.28 -2.17 -27.80
CA THR A 747 -16.42 -2.74 -27.07
C THR A 747 -16.58 -2.12 -25.69
N GLU A 748 -15.48 -1.85 -24.98
CA GLU A 748 -15.54 -1.40 -23.59
C GLU A 748 -15.46 0.11 -23.37
N LYS A 749 -16.62 0.71 -23.07
CA LYS A 749 -16.75 2.16 -22.81
C LYS A 749 -16.01 2.60 -21.55
N ALA A 750 -15.86 1.70 -20.57
CA ALA A 750 -15.16 1.99 -19.32
C ALA A 750 -13.68 2.32 -19.52
N LEU A 751 -13.08 1.91 -20.64
CA LEU A 751 -11.68 2.22 -20.99
C LEU A 751 -11.48 3.66 -21.51
N LEU A 752 -12.57 4.45 -21.63
CA LEU A 752 -12.53 5.86 -22.05
C LEU A 752 -11.80 6.10 -23.38
N GLY A 753 -11.79 5.10 -24.28
CA GLY A 753 -11.05 5.16 -25.54
C GLY A 753 -9.55 5.37 -25.36
N ALA A 754 -8.96 4.87 -24.27
CA ALA A 754 -7.56 5.06 -23.88
C ALA A 754 -7.14 6.53 -23.67
N ASN A 755 -8.09 7.44 -23.42
CA ASN A 755 -7.79 8.84 -23.15
C ASN A 755 -7.33 9.06 -21.71
N THR A 756 -6.02 9.04 -21.52
CA THR A 756 -5.39 9.21 -20.19
C THR A 756 -5.55 10.60 -19.61
N THR A 757 -5.76 11.65 -20.42
CA THR A 757 -5.96 13.02 -19.91
C THR A 757 -7.28 13.19 -19.16
N VAL A 758 -8.33 12.47 -19.60
CA VAL A 758 -9.62 12.45 -18.88
C VAL A 758 -9.46 11.67 -17.58
N LEU A 759 -8.72 10.57 -17.61
CA LEU A 759 -8.44 9.76 -16.42
C LEU A 759 -7.64 10.54 -15.37
N ASP A 760 -6.57 11.24 -15.76
CA ASP A 760 -5.78 12.11 -14.88
C ASP A 760 -6.67 13.15 -14.16
N ARG A 761 -7.62 13.73 -14.91
CA ARG A 761 -8.59 14.68 -14.35
C ARG A 761 -9.54 14.01 -13.37
N LEU A 762 -10.10 12.84 -13.69
CA LEU A 762 -11.00 12.09 -12.81
C LEU A 762 -10.29 11.61 -11.53
N GLU A 763 -9.05 11.13 -11.63
CA GLU A 763 -8.22 10.78 -10.47
C GLU A 763 -7.87 12.03 -9.65
N GLY A 764 -7.65 13.18 -10.29
CA GLY A 764 -7.51 14.49 -9.65
C GLY A 764 -8.74 14.90 -8.85
N ASP A 765 -9.91 14.89 -9.50
CA ASP A 765 -11.19 15.24 -8.88
C ASP A 765 -11.52 14.26 -7.74
N PHE A 766 -11.25 12.97 -7.91
CA PHE A 766 -11.45 11.96 -6.87
C PHE A 766 -10.63 12.26 -5.62
N ARG A 767 -9.33 12.60 -5.76
CA ARG A 767 -8.47 12.93 -4.62
C ARG A 767 -9.01 14.10 -3.81
N LEU A 768 -9.45 15.16 -4.50
CA LEU A 768 -10.03 16.34 -3.86
C LEU A 768 -11.33 16.02 -3.13
N VAL A 769 -12.21 15.24 -3.76
CA VAL A 769 -13.50 14.85 -3.19
C VAL A 769 -13.34 13.89 -2.02
N ASP A 770 -12.44 12.90 -2.13
CA ASP A 770 -12.12 11.96 -1.04
C ASP A 770 -11.52 12.68 0.18
N GLU A 771 -10.60 13.63 -0.04
CA GLU A 771 -10.02 14.46 1.04
C GLU A 771 -11.07 15.36 1.69
N ALA A 772 -11.97 15.97 0.90
CA ALA A 772 -13.08 16.76 1.41
C ALA A 772 -14.06 15.92 2.25
N HIS A 773 -14.37 14.70 1.81
CA HIS A 773 -15.19 13.76 2.56
C HIS A 773 -14.52 13.34 3.87
N ALA A 774 -13.27 12.88 3.82
CA ALA A 774 -12.52 12.43 5.00
C ALA A 774 -12.33 13.54 6.04
N SER A 775 -12.01 14.77 5.60
CA SER A 775 -11.84 15.92 6.50
C SER A 775 -13.14 16.39 7.17
N ALA A 776 -14.31 15.99 6.65
CA ALA A 776 -15.60 16.34 7.24
C ALA A 776 -16.02 15.42 8.40
N ALA A 777 -15.42 14.23 8.56
CA ALA A 777 -15.82 13.26 9.58
C ALA A 777 -15.70 13.81 11.02
N GLY A 778 -14.60 14.48 11.34
CA GLY A 778 -14.38 15.13 12.63
C GLY A 778 -15.40 16.23 12.97
N PRO A 779 -15.57 17.25 12.10
CA PRO A 779 -16.64 18.24 12.23
C PRO A 779 -18.04 17.64 12.35
N GLN A 780 -18.34 16.56 11.63
CA GLN A 780 -19.64 15.90 11.67
C GLN A 780 -19.90 15.22 13.01
N LEU A 781 -18.89 14.53 13.58
CA LEU A 781 -18.98 14.00 14.94
C LEU A 781 -19.09 15.13 15.98
N ALA A 782 -18.34 16.23 15.80
CA ALA A 782 -18.41 17.39 16.69
C ALA A 782 -19.82 18.01 16.71
N TRP A 783 -20.46 18.13 15.55
CA TRP A 783 -21.85 18.58 15.44
C TRP A 783 -22.83 17.61 16.12
N ARG A 784 -22.68 16.30 15.92
CA ARG A 784 -23.53 15.31 16.60
C ARG A 784 -23.42 15.40 18.13
N LEU A 785 -22.20 15.54 18.66
CA LEU A 785 -21.98 15.76 20.09
C LEU A 785 -22.62 17.07 20.58
N ALA A 786 -22.64 18.12 19.74
CA ALA A 786 -23.30 19.37 20.06
C ALA A 786 -24.83 19.24 20.11
N GLU A 787 -25.43 18.48 19.20
CA GLU A 787 -26.87 18.20 19.23
C GLU A 787 -27.23 17.39 20.48
N ASN A 788 -26.49 16.33 20.79
CA ASN A 788 -26.67 15.55 22.02
C ASN A 788 -26.56 16.45 23.27
N TRP A 789 -25.59 17.37 23.28
CA TRP A 789 -25.42 18.34 24.36
C TRP A 789 -26.61 19.31 24.49
N LYS A 790 -27.14 19.84 23.39
CA LYS A 790 -28.32 20.72 23.39
C LYS A 790 -29.55 19.99 23.93
N VAL A 791 -29.78 18.75 23.50
CA VAL A 791 -30.87 17.91 24.01
C VAL A 791 -30.70 17.68 25.51
N ALA A 792 -29.51 17.25 25.95
CA ALA A 792 -29.23 16.99 27.36
C ALA A 792 -29.39 18.24 28.24
N LEU A 793 -29.03 19.44 27.75
CA LEU A 793 -29.24 20.71 28.45
C LEU A 793 -30.73 21.03 28.71
N VAL A 794 -31.60 20.68 27.75
CA VAL A 794 -33.05 20.88 27.88
C VAL A 794 -33.64 19.85 28.85
N ASP A 795 -33.26 18.58 28.69
CA ASP A 795 -33.78 17.47 29.50
C ASP A 795 -33.32 17.54 30.97
N HIS A 796 -32.13 18.13 31.23
CA HIS A 796 -31.51 18.18 32.56
C HIS A 796 -31.09 19.59 32.98
N ALA A 797 -32.01 20.57 32.90
CA ALA A 797 -31.75 21.98 33.24
C ALA A 797 -31.21 22.19 34.67
N ASP A 798 -31.64 21.40 35.64
CA ASP A 798 -31.17 21.48 37.04
C ASP A 798 -29.70 21.07 37.18
N GLU A 799 -29.28 20.01 36.47
CA GLU A 799 -27.87 19.62 36.39
C GLU A 799 -27.04 20.72 35.74
N ALA A 800 -27.57 21.44 34.76
CA ALA A 800 -26.83 22.51 34.06
C ALA A 800 -26.50 23.67 35.02
N GLY A 801 -27.44 24.01 35.91
CA GLY A 801 -27.22 24.99 36.98
C GLY A 801 -26.14 24.55 37.97
N ARG A 802 -26.09 23.27 38.32
CA ARG A 802 -25.06 22.68 39.20
C ARG A 802 -23.69 22.64 38.52
N LEU A 803 -23.62 22.14 37.29
CA LEU A 803 -22.39 22.13 36.49
C LEU A 803 -21.79 23.53 36.35
N LYS A 804 -22.63 24.53 36.07
CA LYS A 804 -22.20 25.94 35.97
C LYS A 804 -21.60 26.47 37.27
N ARG A 805 -22.18 26.11 38.42
CA ARG A 805 -21.63 26.46 39.75
C ARG A 805 -20.29 25.78 39.98
N MET A 806 -20.18 24.48 39.67
CA MET A 806 -18.93 23.73 39.79
C MET A 806 -17.82 24.31 38.91
N LEU A 807 -18.10 24.62 37.64
CA LEU A 807 -17.11 25.20 36.71
C LEU A 807 -16.67 26.62 37.10
N ARG A 808 -17.47 27.36 37.90
CA ARG A 808 -17.06 28.65 38.47
C ARG A 808 -16.07 28.50 39.63
N GLY A 809 -16.07 27.35 40.30
CA GLY A 809 -15.07 27.01 41.31
C GLY A 809 -13.68 26.76 40.69
N ASP A 810 -12.69 26.57 41.56
CA ASP A 810 -11.28 26.40 41.16
C ASP A 810 -10.94 24.98 40.70
N ARG A 811 -11.69 23.96 41.15
CA ARG A 811 -11.48 22.54 40.81
C ARG A 811 -12.81 21.82 40.65
N VAL A 812 -12.79 20.71 39.91
CA VAL A 812 -13.91 19.80 39.71
C VAL A 812 -13.40 18.39 39.96
N ARG A 813 -14.09 17.61 40.80
CA ARG A 813 -13.72 16.21 41.08
C ARG A 813 -14.62 15.22 40.33
N PRO A 814 -14.12 14.04 39.91
CA PRO A 814 -14.94 13.02 39.27
C PRO A 814 -16.17 12.59 40.10
N GLN A 815 -16.00 12.45 41.41
CA GLN A 815 -17.07 12.08 42.35
C GLN A 815 -18.21 13.12 42.36
N GLU A 816 -17.85 14.40 42.35
CA GLU A 816 -18.81 15.52 42.32
C GLU A 816 -19.57 15.54 40.98
N LEU A 817 -18.90 15.30 39.85
CA LEU A 817 -19.57 15.25 38.54
C LEU A 817 -20.59 14.12 38.45
N GLN A 818 -20.23 12.94 38.96
CA GLN A 818 -21.08 11.76 38.93
C GLN A 818 -22.27 11.88 39.88
N SER A 819 -22.11 12.52 41.04
CA SER A 819 -23.20 12.73 41.99
C SER A 819 -24.13 13.89 41.63
N GLU A 820 -23.58 15.01 41.17
CA GLU A 820 -24.36 16.24 40.93
C GLU A 820 -24.86 16.38 39.50
N THR A 821 -24.14 15.82 38.51
CA THR A 821 -24.41 16.01 37.07
C THR A 821 -24.28 14.73 36.22
N PRO A 822 -24.83 13.58 36.66
CA PRO A 822 -24.59 12.26 36.06
C PRO A 822 -24.98 12.14 34.59
N HIS A 823 -25.96 12.92 34.11
CA HIS A 823 -26.45 12.83 32.73
C HIS A 823 -25.72 13.83 31.83
N LEU A 824 -25.55 15.08 32.28
CA LEU A 824 -24.90 16.12 31.47
C LEU A 824 -23.43 15.84 31.20
N PHE A 825 -22.68 15.34 32.19
CA PHE A 825 -21.25 15.12 31.99
C PHE A 825 -20.99 14.03 30.94
N ARG A 826 -21.89 13.04 30.80
CA ARG A 826 -21.79 11.96 29.80
C ARG A 826 -21.84 12.52 28.37
N ALA A 827 -22.65 13.54 28.14
CA ALA A 827 -22.73 14.23 26.84
C ALA A 827 -21.49 15.12 26.56
N LEU A 828 -20.80 15.61 27.61
CA LEU A 828 -19.63 16.48 27.46
C LEU A 828 -18.31 15.73 27.35
N ALA A 829 -18.15 14.64 28.09
CA ALA A 829 -16.90 13.91 28.25
C ALA A 829 -17.08 12.40 27.99
N PRO A 830 -17.32 12.01 26.72
CA PRO A 830 -17.49 10.60 26.36
C PRO A 830 -16.19 9.80 26.48
N VAL A 831 -15.02 10.46 26.48
CA VAL A 831 -13.70 9.79 26.54
C VAL A 831 -12.92 10.25 27.77
N TRP A 832 -12.32 9.31 28.49
CA TRP A 832 -11.43 9.58 29.62
C TRP A 832 -10.02 9.08 29.29
N LEU A 833 -8.99 9.89 29.55
CA LEU A 833 -7.59 9.51 29.43
C LEU A 833 -6.97 9.46 30.82
N ALA A 834 -6.33 8.35 31.17
CA ALA A 834 -5.67 8.17 32.46
C ALA A 834 -4.39 7.33 32.31
N SER A 835 -3.41 7.53 33.18
CA SER A 835 -2.43 6.47 33.43
C SER A 835 -3.08 5.38 34.29
N PRO A 836 -2.58 4.13 34.29
CA PRO A 836 -3.09 3.09 35.19
C PRO A 836 -3.08 3.54 36.66
N TYR A 837 -2.11 4.38 37.02
CA TYR A 837 -1.91 4.93 38.36
C TYR A 837 -2.88 6.07 38.72
N ASP A 838 -3.57 6.66 37.75
CA ASP A 838 -4.57 7.71 37.97
C ASP A 838 -6.01 7.16 37.99
N VAL A 839 -6.22 5.90 37.62
CA VAL A 839 -7.57 5.30 37.45
C VAL A 839 -8.35 5.28 38.76
N ALA A 840 -7.69 5.04 39.89
CA ALA A 840 -8.31 5.06 41.22
C ALA A 840 -8.91 6.44 41.57
N GLY A 841 -8.45 7.51 40.90
CA GLY A 841 -9.05 8.84 41.04
C GLY A 841 -10.39 9.01 40.31
N ILE A 842 -10.78 8.08 39.44
CA ILE A 842 -12.08 8.05 38.76
C ILE A 842 -13.09 7.36 39.69
N ASP A 843 -14.24 8.00 39.92
CA ASP A 843 -15.27 7.47 40.81
C ASP A 843 -15.79 6.10 40.36
N ASP A 844 -16.06 5.21 41.33
CA ASP A 844 -16.43 3.82 41.06
C ASP A 844 -17.73 3.66 40.28
N ALA A 845 -18.66 4.60 40.44
CA ALA A 845 -19.95 4.60 39.74
C ALA A 845 -19.85 5.07 38.28
N ILE A 846 -18.68 5.56 37.83
CA ILE A 846 -18.45 5.93 36.44
C ILE A 846 -18.07 4.69 35.62
N GLY A 847 -19.08 4.04 35.04
CA GLY A 847 -18.89 2.92 34.10
C GLY A 847 -18.57 3.36 32.67
N PHE A 848 -17.89 2.49 31.93
CA PHE A 848 -17.54 2.67 30.52
C PHE A 848 -18.04 1.49 29.68
N ASP A 849 -18.24 1.71 28.38
CA ASP A 849 -18.60 0.63 27.47
C ASP A 849 -17.34 -0.12 27.01
N THR A 850 -16.26 0.62 26.77
CA THR A 850 -14.99 0.08 26.29
C THR A 850 -13.82 0.67 27.06
N VAL A 851 -12.88 -0.19 27.48
CA VAL A 851 -11.55 0.23 27.92
C VAL A 851 -10.53 -0.07 26.82
N ILE A 852 -9.69 0.91 26.49
CA ILE A 852 -8.58 0.78 25.57
C ILE A 852 -7.29 0.90 26.37
N LEU A 853 -6.60 -0.21 26.56
CA LEU A 853 -5.27 -0.26 27.16
C LEU A 853 -4.23 0.07 26.07
N VAL A 854 -3.47 1.14 26.27
CA VAL A 854 -2.45 1.64 25.34
C VAL A 854 -1.08 1.32 25.91
N ASP A 855 -0.17 0.83 25.04
CA ASP A 855 1.12 0.29 25.46
C ASP A 855 0.96 -0.85 26.48
N ALA A 856 -0.03 -1.72 26.28
CA ALA A 856 -0.41 -2.80 27.21
C ALA A 856 0.72 -3.80 27.49
N GLY A 857 1.77 -3.84 26.66
CA GLY A 857 2.96 -4.65 26.93
C GLY A 857 3.90 -4.03 27.97
N ALA A 858 3.75 -2.74 28.28
CA ALA A 858 4.62 -1.98 29.19
C ALA A 858 4.15 -1.99 30.65
N THR A 859 3.03 -2.64 30.94
CA THR A 859 2.37 -2.70 32.25
C THR A 859 1.90 -4.13 32.53
N SER A 860 1.92 -4.56 33.78
CA SER A 860 1.38 -5.87 34.17
C SER A 860 -0.13 -5.91 34.05
N ILE A 861 -0.70 -7.12 34.08
CA ILE A 861 -2.16 -7.27 34.18
C ILE A 861 -2.70 -6.63 35.48
N ALA A 862 -1.98 -6.79 36.59
CA ALA A 862 -2.36 -6.25 37.90
C ALA A 862 -2.53 -4.72 37.84
N GLU A 863 -1.56 -4.01 37.25
CA GLU A 863 -1.61 -2.55 37.10
C GLU A 863 -2.85 -2.04 36.34
N ASN A 864 -3.49 -2.87 35.51
CA ASN A 864 -4.63 -2.49 34.68
C ASN A 864 -5.99 -3.00 35.21
N LEU A 865 -6.02 -3.72 36.34
CA LEU A 865 -7.27 -4.30 36.87
C LEU A 865 -8.34 -3.25 37.16
N GLY A 866 -7.96 -2.13 37.78
CA GLY A 866 -8.85 -1.00 38.05
C GLY A 866 -9.47 -0.38 36.79
N ALA A 867 -8.80 -0.49 35.64
CA ALA A 867 -9.34 -0.04 34.36
C ALA A 867 -10.26 -1.09 33.73
N ILE A 868 -9.85 -2.37 33.74
CA ILE A 868 -10.58 -3.48 33.13
C ILE A 868 -11.94 -3.67 33.78
N ARG A 869 -12.02 -3.63 35.12
CA ARG A 869 -13.28 -3.84 35.85
C ARG A 869 -14.36 -2.78 35.58
N ARG A 870 -14.00 -1.65 34.95
CA ARG A 870 -14.90 -0.51 34.70
C ARG A 870 -15.58 -0.54 33.35
N ALA A 871 -15.20 -1.47 32.47
CA ALA A 871 -15.70 -1.54 31.11
C ALA A 871 -16.19 -2.93 30.74
N LYS A 872 -17.16 -3.00 29.84
CA LYS A 872 -17.70 -4.29 29.35
C LYS A 872 -16.80 -4.93 28.29
N GLN A 873 -16.17 -4.09 27.46
CA GLN A 873 -15.28 -4.49 26.39
C GLN A 873 -13.84 -4.10 26.72
N VAL A 874 -12.89 -5.02 26.52
CA VAL A 874 -11.46 -4.81 26.76
C VAL A 874 -10.71 -4.85 25.43
N VAL A 875 -10.01 -3.77 25.11
CA VAL A 875 -9.19 -3.66 23.91
C VAL A 875 -7.75 -3.33 24.32
N ALA A 876 -6.80 -4.15 23.91
CA ALA A 876 -5.38 -3.95 24.27
C ALA A 876 -4.54 -3.64 23.04
N PHE A 877 -3.86 -2.50 23.03
CA PHE A 877 -2.88 -2.12 22.03
C PHE A 877 -1.48 -2.16 22.62
N GLY A 878 -0.55 -2.80 21.92
CA GLY A 878 0.85 -2.82 22.35
C GLY A 878 1.78 -3.47 21.35
N ASP A 879 3.07 -3.26 21.57
CA ASP A 879 4.14 -3.87 20.80
C ASP A 879 4.67 -5.09 21.59
N PRO A 880 4.57 -6.32 21.04
CA PRO A 880 4.95 -7.55 21.73
C PRO A 880 6.48 -7.74 21.88
N VAL A 881 7.30 -6.86 21.32
CA VAL A 881 8.77 -6.97 21.34
C VAL A 881 9.39 -5.91 22.22
N THR A 882 9.02 -4.64 22.01
CA THR A 882 9.70 -3.51 22.68
C THR A 882 9.05 -3.07 23.99
N GLN A 883 7.96 -3.72 24.40
CA GLN A 883 7.25 -3.39 25.61
C GLN A 883 7.32 -4.57 26.58
N THR A 884 7.86 -4.28 27.75
CA THR A 884 7.91 -5.20 28.90
C THR A 884 7.64 -4.38 30.15
N PRO A 885 6.86 -4.88 31.13
CA PRO A 885 6.69 -4.23 32.41
C PRO A 885 8.03 -4.14 33.13
N THR A 886 8.27 -3.01 33.79
CA THR A 886 9.45 -2.82 34.63
C THR A 886 9.04 -2.35 36.02
N LEU A 887 9.77 -2.77 37.05
CA LEU A 887 9.57 -2.26 38.41
C LEU A 887 10.11 -0.84 38.51
N PHE A 888 9.53 -0.03 39.40
CA PHE A 888 9.96 1.34 39.63
C PHE A 888 9.66 1.80 41.04
N GLU A 889 10.41 2.81 41.48
CA GLU A 889 10.23 3.49 42.76
C GLU A 889 9.84 4.95 42.53
N THR A 890 8.90 5.41 43.35
CA THR A 890 8.40 6.79 43.35
C THR A 890 9.35 7.75 44.06
N GLY A 891 10.10 7.28 45.06
CA GLY A 891 11.10 8.04 45.81
C GLY A 891 12.49 8.07 45.16
N ILE A 892 13.42 8.80 45.80
CA ILE A 892 14.85 8.81 45.46
C ILE A 892 15.62 8.30 46.69
N ASP A 893 16.47 7.31 46.50
CA ASP A 893 17.29 6.70 47.55
C ASP A 893 18.76 7.16 47.51
N ASP A 894 19.51 6.92 48.59
CA ASP A 894 20.94 7.23 48.69
C ASP A 894 21.80 6.02 48.23
N VAL A 895 22.81 6.27 47.40
CA VAL A 895 23.36 5.33 46.40
C VAL A 895 24.43 4.36 46.95
N GLU A 896 24.36 3.92 48.21
CA GLU A 896 25.38 2.98 48.77
C GLU A 896 24.92 1.52 48.93
N GLN A 897 23.66 1.20 48.65
CA GLN A 897 23.25 -0.19 48.54
C GLN A 897 23.19 -0.58 47.07
N PRO A 898 23.85 -1.68 46.64
CA PRO A 898 23.57 -2.25 45.33
C PRO A 898 22.06 -2.45 45.31
N ARG A 899 21.38 -1.86 44.31
CA ARG A 899 20.00 -2.21 44.00
C ARG A 899 19.97 -3.72 44.01
N VAL A 900 19.32 -4.32 45.01
CA VAL A 900 19.10 -5.76 45.00
C VAL A 900 18.40 -5.97 43.67
N SER A 901 19.11 -6.59 42.72
CA SER A 901 18.52 -6.95 41.45
C SER A 901 17.24 -7.67 41.83
N SER A 902 16.11 -7.21 41.31
CA SER A 902 14.78 -7.77 41.53
C SER A 902 14.71 -9.18 40.93
N THR A 903 15.53 -10.08 41.47
CA THR A 903 15.96 -11.36 40.92
C THR A 903 14.98 -12.49 41.21
N GLU A 904 13.81 -12.20 41.79
CA GLU A 904 12.78 -13.23 41.88
C GLU A 904 12.04 -13.44 40.54
N HIS A 905 11.98 -12.43 39.66
CA HIS A 905 11.28 -12.55 38.37
C HIS A 905 12.12 -11.95 37.22
N GLY A 906 12.65 -12.79 36.34
CA GLY A 906 13.40 -12.34 35.15
C GLY A 906 12.54 -11.52 34.18
N VAL A 907 13.19 -10.76 33.27
CA VAL A 907 12.52 -9.90 32.27
C VAL A 907 11.48 -10.68 31.44
N ASP A 908 11.76 -11.95 31.14
CA ASP A 908 10.83 -12.85 30.44
C ASP A 908 9.55 -13.11 31.23
N ALA A 909 9.65 -13.30 32.55
CA ALA A 909 8.49 -13.54 33.42
C ALA A 909 7.62 -12.27 33.50
N LEU A 910 8.24 -11.10 33.64
CA LEU A 910 7.52 -9.82 33.60
C LEU A 910 6.84 -9.60 32.24
N HIS A 911 7.50 -9.97 31.14
CA HIS A 911 6.93 -9.87 29.82
C HIS A 911 5.72 -10.79 29.63
N ALA A 912 5.81 -12.04 30.08
CA ALA A 912 4.71 -13.00 30.06
C ALA A 912 3.51 -12.56 30.91
N ASP A 913 3.76 -11.81 32.00
CA ASP A 913 2.69 -11.26 32.84
C ASP A 913 2.19 -9.87 32.40
N SER A 914 2.70 -9.34 31.29
CA SER A 914 2.19 -8.09 30.71
C SER A 914 0.71 -8.21 30.34
N ALA A 915 -0.02 -7.10 30.44
CA ALA A 915 -1.44 -7.09 30.07
C ALA A 915 -1.65 -7.53 28.61
N LEU A 916 -0.75 -7.15 27.70
CA LEU A 916 -0.79 -7.58 26.30
C LEU A 916 -0.63 -9.10 26.14
N ALA A 917 0.30 -9.73 26.85
CA ALA A 917 0.55 -11.17 26.77
C ALA A 917 -0.63 -11.95 27.35
N ARG A 918 -1.06 -11.62 28.58
CA ARG A 918 -2.17 -12.28 29.27
C ARG A 918 -3.50 -12.15 28.52
N LEU A 919 -3.82 -10.96 28.00
CA LEU A 919 -5.02 -10.77 27.20
C LEU A 919 -4.92 -11.48 25.84
N GLY A 920 -3.72 -11.58 25.26
CA GLY A 920 -3.48 -12.27 23.99
C GLY A 920 -3.65 -13.81 24.07
N GLU A 921 -3.52 -14.40 25.26
CA GLU A 921 -3.82 -15.84 25.50
C GLU A 921 -5.32 -16.16 25.55
N LEU A 922 -6.16 -15.13 25.69
CA LEU A 922 -7.60 -15.24 25.87
C LEU A 922 -8.40 -14.65 24.70
N LEU A 923 -8.03 -13.46 24.25
CA LEU A 923 -8.76 -12.67 23.26
C LEU A 923 -8.18 -12.85 21.85
N PRO A 924 -8.98 -12.64 20.79
CA PRO A 924 -8.46 -12.63 19.43
C PRO A 924 -7.37 -11.58 19.24
N THR A 925 -6.31 -11.99 18.57
CA THR A 925 -5.18 -11.11 18.27
C THR A 925 -5.21 -10.66 16.81
N LEU A 926 -5.19 -9.35 16.61
CA LEU A 926 -4.92 -8.67 15.35
C LEU A 926 -3.48 -8.16 15.33
N THR A 927 -2.87 -8.07 14.15
CA THR A 927 -1.52 -7.53 14.01
C THR A 927 -1.50 -6.50 12.90
N LEU A 928 -1.08 -5.28 13.22
CA LEU A 928 -0.80 -4.24 12.24
C LEU A 928 0.64 -4.41 11.76
N THR A 929 0.84 -4.48 10.46
CA THR A 929 2.13 -4.83 9.84
C THR A 929 2.68 -3.75 8.92
N ARG A 930 1.82 -2.86 8.39
CA ARG A 930 2.23 -1.78 7.48
C ARG A 930 2.81 -0.60 8.23
N SER A 931 4.10 -0.34 8.06
CA SER A 931 4.81 0.76 8.72
C SER A 931 4.86 2.01 7.85
N TYR A 932 4.50 3.15 8.46
CA TYR A 932 4.49 4.48 7.86
C TYR A 932 5.65 5.36 8.35
N ARG A 933 6.61 4.77 9.07
CA ARG A 933 7.74 5.51 9.63
C ARG A 933 8.64 6.03 8.52
N ALA A 934 8.98 7.31 8.58
CA ALA A 934 9.85 7.93 7.58
C ALA A 934 11.33 7.76 7.91
N GLY A 935 12.11 7.32 6.93
CA GLY A 935 13.57 7.14 7.04
C GLY A 935 13.96 5.84 7.75
N GLY A 936 15.27 5.61 7.87
CA GLY A 936 15.74 4.50 8.70
C GLY A 936 15.67 3.12 8.05
N GLU A 937 15.58 3.01 6.72
CA GLU A 937 15.20 1.76 6.05
C GLU A 937 16.10 0.57 6.40
N ASP A 938 17.42 0.73 6.32
CA ASP A 938 18.35 -0.35 6.65
C ASP A 938 18.19 -0.79 8.11
N LEU A 939 18.04 0.17 9.01
CA LEU A 939 17.77 -0.08 10.43
C LEU A 939 16.41 -0.77 10.62
N ALA A 940 15.37 -0.31 9.93
CA ALA A 940 14.01 -0.84 10.03
C ALA A 940 13.94 -2.28 9.51
N GLU A 941 14.60 -2.58 8.39
CA GLU A 941 14.64 -3.91 7.80
C GLU A 941 15.46 -4.88 8.65
N LEU A 942 16.57 -4.42 9.23
CA LEU A 942 17.37 -5.21 10.19
C LEU A 942 16.54 -5.56 11.43
N VAL A 943 15.88 -4.54 12.01
CA VAL A 943 14.98 -4.72 13.16
C VAL A 943 13.82 -5.64 12.82
N ASN A 944 13.23 -5.49 11.64
CA ASN A 944 12.12 -6.30 11.18
C ASN A 944 12.50 -7.78 11.05
N ASN A 945 13.60 -8.08 10.36
CA ASN A 945 14.07 -9.45 10.14
C ASN A 945 14.44 -10.12 11.46
N ARG A 946 15.12 -9.39 12.37
CA ARG A 946 15.60 -9.97 13.61
C ARG A 946 14.53 -10.13 14.68
N PHE A 947 13.73 -9.09 14.91
CA PHE A 947 12.84 -9.04 16.07
C PHE A 947 11.36 -9.27 15.72
N TYR A 948 10.96 -9.10 14.45
CA TYR A 948 9.56 -9.21 14.03
C TYR A 948 9.32 -10.30 12.99
N ALA A 949 10.31 -11.15 12.72
CA ALA A 949 10.28 -12.23 11.74
C ALA A 949 9.92 -11.77 10.31
N GLY A 950 10.38 -10.58 9.91
CA GLY A 950 10.15 -10.04 8.58
C GLY A 950 8.71 -9.57 8.32
N ARG A 951 7.84 -9.55 9.34
CA ARG A 951 6.41 -9.25 9.17
C ARG A 951 6.09 -7.78 8.90
N ILE A 952 6.98 -6.84 9.21
CA ILE A 952 6.74 -5.41 8.96
C ILE A 952 6.90 -5.12 7.47
N ALA A 953 5.85 -4.58 6.85
CA ALA A 953 5.89 -4.08 5.49
C ALA A 953 6.13 -2.56 5.51
N SER A 954 7.27 -2.11 4.98
CA SER A 954 7.60 -0.69 4.84
C SER A 954 7.91 -0.34 3.39
N LEU A 955 7.65 0.91 3.00
CA LEU A 955 8.08 1.44 1.71
C LEU A 955 9.53 1.93 1.77
N PRO A 956 10.31 1.80 0.69
CA PRO A 956 11.71 2.24 0.68
C PRO A 956 11.85 3.74 0.87
N TRP A 957 12.91 4.18 1.54
CA TRP A 957 13.19 5.60 1.73
C TRP A 957 14.02 6.14 0.56
N ALA A 958 13.66 7.30 -0.01
CA ALA A 958 14.42 7.86 -1.14
C ALA A 958 15.89 8.11 -0.80
N GLY A 959 16.19 8.45 0.46
CA GLY A 959 17.55 8.70 0.90
C GLY A 959 18.46 7.47 0.84
N SER A 960 17.95 6.26 1.11
CA SER A 960 18.75 5.03 1.00
C SER A 960 19.14 4.79 -0.46
N PHE A 961 18.20 5.01 -1.39
CA PHE A 961 18.46 4.94 -2.82
C PHE A 961 19.47 5.99 -3.30
N LEU A 962 19.48 7.18 -2.68
CA LEU A 962 20.46 8.25 -2.92
C LEU A 962 21.81 8.05 -2.22
N GLY A 963 22.00 6.95 -1.47
CA GLY A 963 23.26 6.63 -0.78
C GLY A 963 23.40 7.22 0.62
N HIS A 964 22.32 7.74 1.21
CA HIS A 964 22.28 8.13 2.61
C HIS A 964 21.86 6.93 3.47
N GLY A 965 22.83 6.18 3.98
CA GLY A 965 22.57 5.06 4.90
C GLY A 965 21.94 5.53 6.21
N SER A 966 21.10 4.67 6.78
CA SER A 966 20.46 4.94 8.09
C SER A 966 21.23 4.36 9.27
N LEU A 967 22.12 3.40 9.02
CA LEU A 967 22.90 2.72 10.03
C LEU A 967 24.40 2.95 9.78
N GLY A 968 25.07 3.61 10.73
CA GLY A 968 26.52 3.81 10.73
C GLY A 968 27.18 2.88 11.73
N LEU A 969 28.32 2.30 11.37
CA LEU A 969 29.08 1.39 12.24
C LEU A 969 30.49 1.93 12.47
N HIS A 970 30.83 2.15 13.75
CA HIS A 970 32.09 2.76 14.17
C HIS A 970 32.83 1.84 15.13
N TYR A 971 33.82 1.10 14.60
CA TYR A 971 34.72 0.31 15.44
C TYR A 971 35.85 1.17 15.98
N VAL A 972 36.05 1.11 17.30
CA VAL A 972 37.15 1.79 17.98
C VAL A 972 38.14 0.80 18.56
N ALA A 973 39.42 1.10 18.47
CA ALA A 973 40.46 0.32 19.14
C ALA A 973 40.55 0.75 20.61
N GLY A 974 40.51 -0.19 21.55
CA GLY A 974 40.72 0.11 22.97
C GLY A 974 40.52 -1.10 23.88
N ASN A 975 41.38 -1.20 24.89
CA ASN A 975 41.34 -2.24 25.92
C ASN A 975 41.18 -1.60 27.29
N GLY A 976 40.55 -2.30 28.24
CA GLY A 976 40.37 -1.83 29.61
C GLY A 976 40.62 -2.93 30.64
N LEU A 977 40.95 -2.52 31.87
CA LEU A 977 41.06 -3.45 32.99
C LEU A 977 39.65 -3.80 33.51
N PRO A 978 39.40 -5.06 33.91
CA PRO A 978 38.14 -5.43 34.55
C PRO A 978 37.92 -4.63 35.84
N ASP A 979 36.70 -4.17 36.06
CA ASP A 979 36.30 -3.49 37.28
C ASP A 979 36.37 -4.44 38.50
N SER A 980 36.85 -3.94 39.64
CA SER A 980 37.04 -4.78 40.84
C SER A 980 35.73 -5.18 41.53
N VAL A 981 34.61 -4.54 41.20
CA VAL A 981 33.27 -4.80 41.76
C VAL A 981 32.42 -5.59 40.76
N THR A 982 32.34 -5.16 39.51
CA THR A 982 31.48 -5.80 38.49
C THR A 982 32.18 -6.93 37.73
N GLY A 983 33.52 -6.98 37.75
CA GLY A 983 34.30 -7.98 37.02
C GLY A 983 34.30 -7.79 35.50
N THR A 984 33.65 -6.73 35.00
CA THR A 984 33.50 -6.44 33.56
C THR A 984 34.43 -5.32 33.11
N VAL A 985 34.80 -5.33 31.83
CA VAL A 985 35.53 -4.20 31.22
C VAL A 985 34.51 -3.20 30.69
N GLU A 986 34.27 -2.15 31.46
CA GLU A 986 33.26 -1.13 31.16
C GLU A 986 33.87 0.21 30.78
N SER A 987 33.21 0.90 29.87
CA SER A 987 33.43 2.31 29.55
C SER A 987 34.84 2.68 29.08
N ILE A 988 35.26 2.09 27.95
CA ILE A 988 36.56 2.34 27.33
C ILE A 988 36.70 3.80 26.85
N ASP A 989 37.89 4.36 27.03
CA ASP A 989 38.21 5.76 26.70
C ASP A 989 37.99 6.10 25.22
N SER A 990 38.40 5.23 24.30
CA SER A 990 38.25 5.43 22.86
C SER A 990 36.79 5.42 22.41
N GLU A 991 35.95 4.59 23.05
CA GLU A 991 34.52 4.56 22.80
C GLU A 991 33.84 5.86 23.26
N VAL A 992 34.13 6.30 24.50
CA VAL A 992 33.66 7.59 25.02
C VAL A 992 34.09 8.74 24.11
N ALA A 993 35.35 8.75 23.66
CA ALA A 993 35.87 9.78 22.78
C ALA A 993 35.13 9.82 21.42
N LYS A 994 34.86 8.65 20.82
CA LYS A 994 34.12 8.58 19.55
C LYS A 994 32.67 9.02 19.70
N VAL A 995 32.00 8.66 20.79
CA VAL A 995 30.65 9.15 21.08
C VAL A 995 30.63 10.67 21.20
N VAL A 996 31.59 11.27 21.93
CA VAL A 996 31.71 12.73 22.03
C VAL A 996 31.93 13.36 20.66
N GLU A 997 32.79 12.79 19.82
CA GLU A 997 33.01 13.25 18.44
C GLU A 997 31.69 13.27 17.63
N LEU A 998 30.93 12.17 17.64
CA LEU A 998 29.66 12.04 16.91
C LEU A 998 28.59 13.01 17.42
N VAL A 999 28.50 13.20 18.75
CA VAL A 999 27.58 14.19 19.35
C VAL A 999 27.94 15.60 18.88
N MET A 1000 29.24 15.94 18.86
CA MET A 1000 29.71 17.24 18.40
C MET A 1000 29.48 17.45 16.90
N GLU A 1001 29.71 16.43 16.08
CA GLU A 1001 29.44 16.45 14.64
C GLU A 1001 27.95 16.68 14.37
N HIS A 1002 27.08 15.96 15.08
CA HIS A 1002 25.62 16.14 14.97
C HIS A 1002 25.20 17.55 15.34
N ALA A 1003 25.70 18.08 16.46
CA ALA A 1003 25.39 19.43 16.89
C ALA A 1003 25.77 20.50 15.85
N VAL A 1004 26.84 20.28 15.06
CA VAL A 1004 27.26 21.18 13.97
C VAL A 1004 26.44 20.97 12.71
N LYS A 1005 26.36 19.73 12.21
CA LYS A 1005 25.78 19.43 10.89
C LYS A 1005 24.25 19.40 10.91
N ARG A 1006 23.65 19.05 12.05
CA ARG A 1006 22.21 18.77 12.20
C ARG A 1006 21.60 19.32 13.50
N PRO A 1007 21.81 20.62 13.84
CA PRO A 1007 21.37 21.20 15.12
C PRO A 1007 19.86 21.20 15.33
N ARG A 1008 19.04 20.94 14.29
CA ARG A 1008 17.58 20.89 14.36
C ARG A 1008 17.03 19.49 14.64
N GLU A 1009 17.79 18.43 14.35
CA GLU A 1009 17.39 17.05 14.61
C GLU A 1009 17.68 16.68 16.07
N SER A 1010 16.78 15.95 16.71
CA SER A 1010 16.97 15.52 18.10
C SER A 1010 17.94 14.34 18.20
N LEU A 1011 18.74 14.31 19.27
CA LEU A 1011 19.79 13.31 19.48
C LEU A 1011 19.70 12.72 20.88
N MET A 1012 19.99 11.43 21.02
CA MET A 1012 20.35 10.85 22.31
C MET A 1012 21.45 9.81 22.16
N VAL A 1013 22.11 9.52 23.27
CA VAL A 1013 23.02 8.38 23.39
C VAL A 1013 22.35 7.31 24.24
N ILE A 1014 22.35 6.07 23.75
CA ILE A 1014 21.94 4.88 24.50
C ILE A 1014 23.18 4.06 24.81
N THR A 1015 23.23 3.43 25.97
CA THR A 1015 24.23 2.42 26.31
C THR A 1015 23.66 1.30 27.17
N ALA A 1016 24.34 0.15 27.23
CA ALA A 1016 23.97 -0.96 28.09
C ALA A 1016 24.52 -0.84 29.53
N SER A 1017 25.54 0.00 29.77
CA SER A 1017 26.12 0.18 31.11
C SER A 1017 25.71 1.50 31.75
N THR A 1018 25.20 1.44 32.99
CA THR A 1018 24.88 2.64 33.80
C THR A 1018 26.13 3.47 34.07
N LYS A 1019 27.27 2.81 34.33
CA LYS A 1019 28.58 3.46 34.54
C LYS A 1019 29.04 4.18 33.27
N HIS A 1020 28.90 3.54 32.11
CA HIS A 1020 29.22 4.16 30.83
C HIS A 1020 28.31 5.36 30.52
N ALA A 1021 27.00 5.25 30.79
CA ALA A 1021 26.05 6.34 30.58
C ALA A 1021 26.46 7.60 31.37
N GLY A 1022 26.78 7.43 32.66
CA GLY A 1022 27.24 8.52 33.52
C GLY A 1022 28.53 9.16 33.00
N ARG A 1023 29.52 8.34 32.58
CA ARG A 1023 30.80 8.84 32.07
C ARG A 1023 30.64 9.57 30.74
N VAL A 1024 29.88 9.02 29.78
CA VAL A 1024 29.57 9.68 28.50
C VAL A 1024 28.87 11.01 28.74
N HIS A 1025 27.87 11.05 29.62
CA HIS A 1025 27.16 12.28 29.94
C HIS A 1025 28.11 13.38 30.47
N GLN A 1026 29.00 13.03 31.41
CA GLN A 1026 30.00 13.95 31.95
C GLN A 1026 31.00 14.43 30.88
N SER A 1027 31.50 13.52 30.04
CA SER A 1027 32.44 13.85 28.96
C SER A 1027 31.82 14.76 27.90
N VAL A 1028 30.57 14.53 27.51
CA VAL A 1028 29.83 15.41 26.60
C VAL A 1028 29.67 16.80 27.23
N LEU A 1029 29.25 16.91 28.48
CA LEU A 1029 29.14 18.21 29.16
C LEU A 1029 30.48 18.95 29.23
N ALA A 1030 31.57 18.24 29.49
CA ALA A 1030 32.92 18.82 29.51
C ALA A 1030 33.39 19.30 28.13
N ALA A 1031 33.03 18.59 27.06
CA ALA A 1031 33.35 18.99 25.68
C ALA A 1031 32.60 20.26 25.27
N PHE A 1032 31.29 20.35 25.58
CA PHE A 1032 30.48 21.54 25.27
C PHE A 1032 30.89 22.76 26.10
N ALA A 1033 31.43 22.58 27.31
CA ALA A 1033 31.99 23.69 28.09
C ALA A 1033 33.14 24.42 27.36
N LYS A 1034 33.81 23.76 26.39
CA LYS A 1034 34.88 24.35 25.57
C LYS A 1034 34.37 25.00 24.27
N ARG A 1035 33.10 24.78 23.89
CA ARG A 1035 32.47 25.24 22.64
C ARG A 1035 31.13 25.93 22.93
N THR A 1036 31.20 27.21 23.29
CA THR A 1036 30.03 28.01 23.67
C THR A 1036 29.03 28.19 22.53
N ASP A 1037 29.49 28.14 21.28
CA ASP A 1037 28.70 28.19 20.05
C ASP A 1037 27.70 27.02 19.90
N LEU A 1038 27.96 25.88 20.54
CA LEU A 1038 27.10 24.69 20.49
C LEU A 1038 26.33 24.43 21.78
N SER A 1039 26.57 25.24 22.82
CA SER A 1039 25.97 25.05 24.15
C SER A 1039 24.43 25.03 24.13
N ASP A 1040 23.81 25.79 23.22
CA ASP A 1040 22.37 25.81 22.98
C ASP A 1040 21.79 24.46 22.54
N PHE A 1041 22.58 23.57 21.92
CA PHE A 1041 22.05 22.26 21.51
C PHE A 1041 21.69 21.39 22.72
N ILE A 1042 22.48 21.46 23.78
CA ILE A 1042 22.25 20.69 25.02
C ILE A 1042 21.36 21.46 25.99
N LEU A 1043 21.55 22.78 26.10
CA LEU A 1043 20.96 23.58 27.18
C LEU A 1043 19.59 24.18 26.83
N LYS A 1044 19.24 24.27 25.54
CA LYS A 1044 17.97 24.88 25.12
C LYS A 1044 16.80 23.96 25.43
N ASP A 1045 15.75 24.57 25.95
CA ASP A 1045 14.47 23.91 26.17
C ASP A 1045 13.83 23.53 24.83
N ARG A 1046 13.70 22.22 24.60
CA ARG A 1046 13.10 21.61 23.41
C ARG A 1046 12.24 20.45 23.89
N ALA A 1047 11.20 20.14 23.13
CA ALA A 1047 10.34 18.99 23.43
C ALA A 1047 11.13 17.67 23.56
N GLU A 1048 12.22 17.54 22.80
CA GLU A 1048 13.12 16.39 22.84
C GLU A 1048 14.56 16.84 23.09
N PRO A 1049 14.97 17.02 24.36
CA PRO A 1049 16.32 17.44 24.69
C PRO A 1049 17.34 16.32 24.47
N PHE A 1050 18.61 16.71 24.34
CA PHE A 1050 19.72 15.76 24.36
C PHE A 1050 19.77 15.02 25.70
N THR A 1051 19.90 13.70 25.65
CA THR A 1051 19.98 12.85 26.84
C THR A 1051 20.92 11.67 26.61
N VAL A 1052 21.47 11.15 27.70
CA VAL A 1052 22.27 9.91 27.73
C VAL A 1052 21.55 8.95 28.67
N LEU A 1053 21.13 7.79 28.16
CA LEU A 1053 20.26 6.86 28.86
C LEU A 1053 20.81 5.43 28.77
N THR A 1054 20.44 4.59 29.72
CA THR A 1054 20.60 3.14 29.56
C THR A 1054 19.52 2.55 28.64
N LEU A 1055 19.68 1.30 28.20
CA LEU A 1055 18.65 0.59 27.43
C LEU A 1055 17.30 0.53 28.17
N GLU A 1056 17.32 0.28 29.48
CA GLU A 1056 16.11 0.22 30.31
C GLU A 1056 15.43 1.60 30.42
N GLN A 1057 16.22 2.68 30.51
CA GLN A 1057 15.71 4.04 30.59
C GLN A 1057 15.20 4.59 29.24
N ALA A 1058 15.68 4.04 28.13
CA ALA A 1058 15.35 4.51 26.78
C ALA A 1058 13.97 4.03 26.28
N VAL A 1059 13.32 3.08 26.97
CA VAL A 1059 12.06 2.41 26.56
C VAL A 1059 10.96 3.38 26.12
N ALA A 1060 10.82 4.53 26.78
CA ALA A 1060 9.77 5.52 26.48
C ALA A 1060 10.27 6.75 25.69
N GLN A 1061 11.54 6.78 25.25
CA GLN A 1061 12.13 7.94 24.58
C GLN A 1061 12.56 7.60 23.16
N SER A 1062 12.20 8.45 22.19
CA SER A 1062 12.72 8.35 20.82
C SER A 1062 13.35 9.66 20.40
N ARG A 1063 14.28 9.60 19.45
CA ARG A 1063 14.95 10.77 18.87
C ARG A 1063 15.11 10.58 17.37
N ASP A 1064 15.34 11.66 16.64
CA ASP A 1064 15.62 11.58 15.20
C ASP A 1064 16.87 10.74 14.94
N ARG A 1065 17.90 10.95 15.76
CA ARG A 1065 19.16 10.21 15.72
C ARG A 1065 19.51 9.61 17.06
N VAL A 1066 20.10 8.42 17.03
CA VAL A 1066 20.58 7.71 18.22
C VAL A 1066 22.02 7.28 18.01
N ILE A 1067 22.87 7.56 18.98
CA ILE A 1067 24.19 6.92 19.07
C ILE A 1067 24.02 5.78 20.07
N PHE A 1068 24.19 4.54 19.61
CA PHE A 1068 24.18 3.38 20.50
C PHE A 1068 25.64 2.98 20.78
N SER A 1069 26.09 3.26 22.01
CA SER A 1069 27.42 2.89 22.49
C SER A 1069 27.30 1.65 23.36
N VAL A 1070 27.93 0.55 22.93
CA VAL A 1070 27.82 -0.74 23.64
C VAL A 1070 28.30 -0.61 25.09
N GLY A 1071 29.39 0.12 25.34
CA GLY A 1071 29.92 0.43 26.65
C GLY A 1071 30.75 -0.70 27.29
N TYR A 1072 30.98 -1.80 26.57
CA TYR A 1072 31.75 -2.97 27.00
C TYR A 1072 32.96 -3.20 26.09
N GLY A 1073 34.01 -3.76 26.68
CA GLY A 1073 35.33 -3.77 26.08
C GLY A 1073 36.12 -5.07 26.17
N ARG A 1074 37.26 -5.08 25.47
CA ARG A 1074 38.24 -6.16 25.54
C ARG A 1074 39.20 -5.96 26.71
N THR A 1075 39.65 -7.06 27.29
CA THR A 1075 40.77 -7.07 28.23
C THR A 1075 42.08 -6.70 27.52
N PRO A 1076 43.17 -6.35 28.25
CA PRO A 1076 44.47 -6.08 27.64
C PRO A 1076 45.04 -7.26 26.83
N HIS A 1077 44.58 -8.48 27.11
CA HIS A 1077 44.92 -9.71 26.40
C HIS A 1077 44.04 -9.97 25.16
N GLY A 1078 43.18 -9.01 24.78
CA GLY A 1078 42.32 -9.09 23.60
C GLY A 1078 41.04 -9.93 23.77
N ARG A 1079 40.83 -10.53 24.95
CA ARG A 1079 39.64 -11.36 25.22
C ARG A 1079 38.43 -10.52 25.64
N LEU A 1080 37.26 -10.84 25.09
CA LEU A 1080 35.95 -10.32 25.47
C LEU A 1080 35.35 -11.18 26.60
N LEU A 1081 34.83 -10.55 27.66
CA LEU A 1081 34.24 -11.25 28.81
C LEU A 1081 32.76 -11.62 28.54
N SER A 1082 32.24 -12.63 29.23
CA SER A 1082 30.87 -13.14 29.03
C SER A 1082 29.77 -12.32 29.68
N ASN A 1083 30.11 -11.39 30.56
CA ASN A 1083 29.13 -10.59 31.28
C ASN A 1083 29.00 -9.21 30.62
N PHE A 1084 27.84 -8.96 29.99
CA PHE A 1084 27.46 -7.69 29.35
C PHE A 1084 26.36 -6.96 30.13
N GLY A 1085 26.29 -7.17 31.45
CA GLY A 1085 25.20 -6.64 32.27
C GLY A 1085 23.84 -7.15 31.78
N SER A 1086 22.85 -6.26 31.71
CA SER A 1086 21.48 -6.60 31.32
C SER A 1086 21.33 -7.14 29.89
N LEU A 1087 22.32 -6.91 29.01
CA LEU A 1087 22.34 -7.53 27.67
C LEU A 1087 22.67 -9.04 27.71
N GLY A 1088 23.39 -9.50 28.73
CA GLY A 1088 23.80 -10.90 28.88
C GLY A 1088 22.76 -11.78 29.60
N GLU A 1089 21.74 -11.17 30.20
CA GLU A 1089 20.68 -11.85 30.95
C GLU A 1089 19.48 -12.24 30.05
N PRO A 1090 18.61 -13.18 30.48
CA PRO A 1090 17.34 -13.46 29.81
C PRO A 1090 16.51 -12.19 29.58
N GLY A 1091 16.05 -11.98 28.35
CA GLY A 1091 15.37 -10.75 27.90
C GLY A 1091 16.28 -9.62 27.38
N GLY A 1092 17.61 -9.82 27.37
CA GLY A 1092 18.57 -8.86 26.80
C GLY A 1092 18.37 -8.60 25.29
N ASP A 1093 17.81 -9.57 24.55
CA ASP A 1093 17.41 -9.41 23.14
C ASP A 1093 16.29 -8.38 22.96
N ARG A 1094 15.32 -8.32 23.88
CA ARG A 1094 14.27 -7.29 23.90
C ARG A 1094 14.84 -5.92 24.25
N LEU A 1095 15.78 -5.83 25.20
CA LEU A 1095 16.47 -4.57 25.51
C LEU A 1095 17.23 -4.04 24.28
N LEU A 1096 17.91 -4.92 23.55
CA LEU A 1096 18.53 -4.56 22.29
C LEU A 1096 17.49 -4.08 21.26
N ALA A 1097 16.36 -4.77 21.12
CA ALA A 1097 15.27 -4.36 20.23
C ALA A 1097 14.72 -2.97 20.60
N VAL A 1098 14.59 -2.67 21.90
CA VAL A 1098 14.25 -1.34 22.40
C VAL A 1098 15.26 -0.34 21.89
N GLY A 1099 16.56 -0.53 22.15
CA GLY A 1099 17.63 0.35 21.69
C GLY A 1099 17.57 0.63 20.18
N MET A 1100 17.52 -0.43 19.38
CA MET A 1100 17.50 -0.38 17.91
C MET A 1100 16.27 0.34 17.34
N THR A 1101 15.13 0.35 18.06
CA THR A 1101 13.89 1.00 17.59
C THR A 1101 13.79 2.49 17.98
N ARG A 1102 14.69 3.00 18.83
CA ARG A 1102 14.56 4.38 19.34
C ARG A 1102 14.95 5.48 18.36
N ALA A 1103 15.78 5.15 17.37
CA ALA A 1103 16.14 6.08 16.30
C ALA A 1103 15.02 6.17 15.28
N ARG A 1104 14.49 7.38 15.01
CA ARG A 1104 13.48 7.59 13.96
C ARG A 1104 14.07 7.63 12.57
N ARG A 1105 15.28 8.18 12.39
CA ARG A 1105 15.90 8.39 11.08
C ARG A 1105 17.19 7.61 10.90
N SER A 1106 18.07 7.64 11.89
CA SER A 1106 19.40 7.05 11.76
C SER A 1106 20.01 6.69 13.10
N MET A 1107 20.82 5.63 13.11
CA MET A 1107 21.57 5.16 14.26
C MET A 1107 23.05 5.02 13.93
N ASP A 1108 23.91 5.46 14.84
CA ASP A 1108 25.34 5.19 14.82
C ASP A 1108 25.67 4.19 15.94
N LEU A 1109 26.13 3.00 15.58
CA LEU A 1109 26.63 1.97 16.50
C LEU A 1109 28.12 2.20 16.76
N VAL A 1110 28.50 2.34 18.02
CA VAL A 1110 29.90 2.46 18.44
C VAL A 1110 30.25 1.24 19.28
N SER A 1111 31.27 0.49 18.84
CA SER A 1111 31.73 -0.73 19.52
C SER A 1111 33.25 -0.79 19.58
N ALA A 1112 33.78 -1.29 20.70
CA ALA A 1112 35.21 -1.55 20.88
C ALA A 1112 35.65 -2.96 20.43
N PHE A 1113 34.71 -3.77 19.96
CA PHE A 1113 34.93 -5.12 19.46
C PHE A 1113 34.15 -5.35 18.15
N ARG A 1114 34.63 -6.30 17.36
CA ARG A 1114 34.01 -6.77 16.12
C ARG A 1114 33.17 -8.02 16.39
N PRO A 1115 32.23 -8.39 15.49
CA PRO A 1115 31.44 -9.61 15.63
C PRO A 1115 32.33 -10.86 15.84
N ASP A 1116 33.44 -10.97 15.11
CA ASP A 1116 34.40 -12.10 15.23
C ASP A 1116 35.05 -12.23 16.62
N ASP A 1117 35.00 -11.18 17.45
CA ASP A 1117 35.50 -11.22 18.82
C ASP A 1117 34.50 -11.87 19.80
N ILE A 1118 33.25 -12.11 19.39
CA ILE A 1118 32.20 -12.74 20.19
C ILE A 1118 32.23 -14.26 19.96
N ASP A 1119 32.50 -15.00 21.03
CA ASP A 1119 32.45 -16.46 21.05
C ASP A 1119 31.00 -16.96 21.17
N GLU A 1120 30.35 -17.27 20.04
CA GLU A 1120 28.92 -17.64 19.99
C GLU A 1120 28.57 -18.88 20.84
N GLU A 1121 29.52 -19.80 21.07
CA GLU A 1121 29.28 -21.00 21.88
C GLU A 1121 29.21 -20.68 23.39
N ARG A 1122 29.78 -19.55 23.81
CA ARG A 1122 29.85 -19.13 25.22
C ARG A 1122 28.89 -18.01 25.61
N GLN A 1123 28.23 -17.39 24.63
CA GLN A 1123 27.33 -16.26 24.85
C GLN A 1123 25.88 -16.69 24.66
N SER A 1124 24.95 -15.93 25.24
CA SER A 1124 23.51 -16.20 25.13
C SER A 1124 22.72 -14.89 24.99
N HIS A 1125 21.42 -15.02 24.70
CA HIS A 1125 20.44 -13.93 24.72
C HIS A 1125 20.81 -12.70 23.87
N GLY A 1126 20.89 -11.51 24.49
CA GLY A 1126 21.08 -10.23 23.80
C GLY A 1126 22.45 -10.05 23.15
N VAL A 1127 23.48 -10.73 23.67
CA VAL A 1127 24.86 -10.65 23.12
C VAL A 1127 24.95 -11.33 21.77
N LEU A 1128 24.30 -12.50 21.59
CA LEU A 1128 24.18 -13.16 20.29
C LEU A 1128 23.37 -12.31 19.30
N ALA A 1129 22.31 -11.64 19.78
CA ALA A 1129 21.54 -10.73 18.94
C ALA A 1129 22.39 -9.52 18.49
N LEU A 1130 23.25 -8.99 19.36
CA LEU A 1130 24.19 -7.92 19.01
C LEU A 1130 25.23 -8.38 17.99
N ALA A 1131 25.81 -9.58 18.15
CA ALA A 1131 26.75 -10.16 17.18
C ALA A 1131 26.13 -10.22 15.77
N ASN A 1132 24.92 -10.79 15.67
CA ASN A 1132 24.17 -10.89 14.43
C ASN A 1132 23.86 -9.52 13.81
N VAL A 1133 23.48 -8.53 14.63
CA VAL A 1133 23.24 -7.15 14.18
C VAL A 1133 24.50 -6.55 13.55
N LEU A 1134 25.66 -6.74 14.18
CA LEU A 1134 26.93 -6.23 13.68
C LEU A 1134 27.31 -6.92 12.35
N SER A 1135 27.23 -8.26 12.27
CA SER A 1135 27.56 -9.01 11.06
C SER A 1135 26.64 -8.68 9.88
N GLN A 1136 25.33 -8.66 10.08
CA GLN A 1136 24.35 -8.33 9.02
C GLN A 1136 24.50 -6.90 8.51
N THR A 1137 24.95 -5.99 9.38
CA THR A 1137 25.24 -4.60 8.99
C THR A 1137 26.48 -4.54 8.09
N GLU A 1138 27.52 -5.33 8.37
CA GLU A 1138 28.72 -5.43 7.52
C GLU A 1138 28.40 -6.07 6.14
N GLU A 1139 27.65 -7.17 6.12
CA GLU A 1139 27.24 -7.86 4.87
C GLU A 1139 26.41 -6.97 3.94
N ARG A 1140 25.52 -6.15 4.51
CA ARG A 1140 24.70 -5.20 3.74
C ARG A 1140 25.50 -4.07 3.14
N ALA A 1141 26.50 -3.55 3.84
CA ALA A 1141 27.38 -2.53 3.28
C ALA A 1141 28.14 -3.04 2.04
N ALA A 1142 28.32 -4.36 1.92
CA ALA A 1142 29.03 -5.01 0.83
C ALA A 1142 28.14 -5.47 -0.35
N SER A 1143 26.82 -5.58 -0.19
CA SER A 1143 25.94 -6.22 -1.19
C SER A 1143 25.17 -5.21 -2.07
N PRO A 1144 25.24 -5.30 -3.42
CA PRO A 1144 24.39 -4.49 -4.28
C PRO A 1144 22.92 -4.96 -4.22
N SER A 1145 21.99 -4.00 -4.21
CA SER A 1145 20.55 -4.27 -4.19
C SER A 1145 20.10 -5.01 -5.45
N ALA A 1146 19.48 -6.18 -5.29
CA ALA A 1146 18.93 -6.97 -6.40
C ALA A 1146 17.80 -6.22 -7.13
N THR A 1147 17.76 -6.36 -8.47
CA THR A 1147 16.64 -5.97 -9.32
C THR A 1147 15.50 -6.98 -9.18
N GLY A 1148 14.28 -6.50 -8.93
CA GLY A 1148 13.10 -7.35 -8.84
C GLY A 1148 12.49 -7.66 -10.21
N GLU A 1149 11.55 -8.60 -10.25
CA GLU A 1149 10.69 -8.84 -11.41
C GLU A 1149 9.73 -7.64 -11.61
N ALA A 1150 9.57 -7.19 -12.86
CA ALA A 1150 8.58 -6.17 -13.21
C ALA A 1150 8.02 -6.41 -14.62
N PRO A 1151 6.89 -5.76 -14.98
CA PRO A 1151 6.31 -5.88 -16.31
C PRO A 1151 7.25 -5.39 -17.42
N SER A 1152 7.15 -5.98 -18.62
CA SER A 1152 7.99 -5.64 -19.79
C SER A 1152 7.99 -4.13 -20.12
N MET A 1153 6.84 -3.46 -20.01
CA MET A 1153 6.72 -2.01 -20.21
C MET A 1153 7.62 -1.19 -19.26
N VAL A 1154 7.77 -1.65 -18.01
CA VAL A 1154 8.60 -0.97 -17.00
C VAL A 1154 10.09 -1.19 -17.30
N HIS A 1155 10.45 -2.37 -17.80
CA HIS A 1155 11.81 -2.65 -18.29
C HIS A 1155 12.19 -1.79 -19.50
N ASP A 1156 11.28 -1.57 -20.47
CA ASP A 1156 11.54 -0.64 -21.59
C ASP A 1156 11.81 0.79 -21.09
N LEU A 1157 10.97 1.29 -20.18
CA LEU A 1157 11.16 2.61 -19.58
C LEU A 1157 12.50 2.73 -18.85
N ALA A 1158 12.88 1.68 -18.10
CA ALA A 1158 14.17 1.64 -17.41
C ALA A 1158 15.34 1.72 -18.39
N ALA A 1159 15.34 0.92 -19.45
CA ALA A 1159 16.38 0.94 -20.48
C ALA A 1159 16.49 2.30 -21.19
N ARG A 1160 15.37 3.00 -21.41
CA ARG A 1160 15.36 4.38 -21.96
C ARG A 1160 15.99 5.39 -21.01
N LEU A 1161 15.68 5.29 -19.71
CA LEU A 1161 16.24 6.18 -18.68
C LEU A 1161 17.74 5.92 -18.46
N GLU A 1162 18.17 4.66 -18.45
CA GLU A 1162 19.59 4.27 -18.33
C GLU A 1162 20.42 4.79 -19.50
N ARG A 1163 19.91 4.72 -20.74
CA ARG A 1163 20.55 5.33 -21.92
C ARG A 1163 20.77 6.83 -21.78
N ARG A 1164 20.00 7.50 -20.91
CA ARG A 1164 20.13 8.93 -20.59
C ARG A 1164 21.03 9.18 -19.37
N GLY A 1165 21.72 8.15 -18.88
CA GLY A 1165 22.64 8.20 -17.74
C GLY A 1165 21.96 8.42 -16.39
N ILE A 1166 20.69 8.04 -16.27
CA ILE A 1166 19.93 8.06 -15.02
C ILE A 1166 20.12 6.72 -14.32
N ARG A 1167 20.34 6.74 -13.00
CA ARG A 1167 20.39 5.50 -12.21
C ARG A 1167 18.97 4.98 -12.02
N VAL A 1168 18.70 3.75 -12.45
CA VAL A 1168 17.37 3.12 -12.35
C VAL A 1168 17.45 1.84 -11.52
N SER A 1169 16.37 1.51 -10.83
CA SER A 1169 16.15 0.23 -10.19
C SER A 1169 14.70 -0.20 -10.43
N VAL A 1170 14.54 -1.31 -11.16
CA VAL A 1170 13.25 -1.93 -11.46
C VAL A 1170 12.88 -2.89 -10.33
N GLY A 1171 11.62 -2.87 -9.91
CA GLY A 1171 11.14 -3.67 -8.79
C GLY A 1171 11.91 -3.38 -7.50
N HIS A 1172 12.24 -2.12 -7.23
CA HIS A 1172 13.14 -1.73 -6.15
C HIS A 1172 12.66 -2.30 -4.81
N ARG A 1173 13.45 -3.23 -4.25
CA ARG A 1173 13.18 -4.00 -3.03
C ARG A 1173 11.82 -4.73 -3.03
N GLY A 1174 11.31 -5.07 -4.21
CA GLY A 1174 10.00 -5.72 -4.40
C GLY A 1174 8.80 -4.86 -3.97
N ARG A 1175 8.99 -3.54 -3.78
CA ARG A 1175 7.94 -2.63 -3.26
C ARG A 1175 7.58 -1.49 -4.21
N LEU A 1176 8.52 -1.04 -5.04
CA LEU A 1176 8.33 0.06 -5.98
C LEU A 1176 8.54 -0.46 -7.40
N ALA A 1177 7.61 -0.16 -8.31
CA ALA A 1177 7.69 -0.66 -9.69
C ALA A 1177 8.95 -0.16 -10.41
N LEU A 1178 9.20 1.15 -10.37
CA LEU A 1178 10.44 1.75 -10.90
C LEU A 1178 10.89 2.92 -10.03
N ALA A 1179 12.15 2.86 -9.60
CA ALA A 1179 12.85 3.94 -8.91
C ALA A 1179 13.95 4.50 -9.82
N ALA A 1180 14.04 5.82 -9.94
CA ALA A 1180 15.04 6.50 -10.76
C ALA A 1180 15.66 7.68 -10.01
N ALA A 1181 16.97 7.90 -10.15
CA ALA A 1181 17.67 8.98 -9.46
C ALA A 1181 18.74 9.66 -10.32
N ASN A 1182 18.88 10.97 -10.11
CA ASN A 1182 19.95 11.80 -10.67
C ASN A 1182 20.14 13.06 -9.83
N ALA A 1183 21.39 13.51 -9.66
CA ALA A 1183 21.74 14.76 -8.98
C ALA A 1183 21.07 14.99 -7.61
N GLY A 1184 20.97 13.94 -6.78
CA GLY A 1184 20.37 14.02 -5.44
C GLY A 1184 18.83 14.03 -5.42
N LYS A 1185 18.16 13.90 -6.57
CA LYS A 1185 16.70 13.73 -6.66
C LYS A 1185 16.37 12.27 -6.97
N ALA A 1186 15.26 11.78 -6.41
CA ALA A 1186 14.74 10.44 -6.66
C ALA A 1186 13.26 10.53 -7.05
N VAL A 1187 12.88 9.80 -8.10
CA VAL A 1187 11.52 9.66 -8.62
C VAL A 1187 11.10 8.21 -8.48
N VAL A 1188 9.84 7.99 -8.11
CA VAL A 1188 9.18 6.69 -8.19
C VAL A 1188 8.07 6.77 -9.22
N VAL A 1189 8.03 5.79 -10.11
CA VAL A 1189 7.01 5.64 -11.15
C VAL A 1189 6.13 4.45 -10.79
N GLU A 1190 4.81 4.67 -10.71
CA GLU A 1190 3.83 3.60 -10.50
C GLU A 1190 2.82 3.53 -11.65
N THR A 1191 2.62 2.30 -12.14
CA THR A 1191 1.71 1.94 -13.23
C THR A 1191 0.40 1.36 -12.70
N ASP A 1192 -0.59 1.13 -13.59
CA ASP A 1192 -1.86 0.52 -13.20
C ASP A 1192 -1.68 -0.86 -12.57
N ASP A 1193 -0.73 -1.65 -13.09
CA ASP A 1193 -0.38 -2.97 -12.59
C ASP A 1193 0.17 -2.92 -11.15
N ALA A 1194 1.09 -1.98 -10.88
CA ALA A 1194 1.69 -1.79 -9.56
C ALA A 1194 0.68 -1.38 -8.47
N LEU A 1195 -0.45 -0.80 -8.90
CA LEU A 1195 -1.53 -0.34 -8.03
C LEU A 1195 -2.72 -1.31 -7.99
N ALA A 1196 -2.65 -2.41 -8.74
CA ALA A 1196 -3.70 -3.41 -8.79
C ALA A 1196 -3.92 -4.03 -7.39
N GLY A 1197 -5.19 -4.22 -7.01
CA GLY A 1197 -5.57 -4.78 -5.71
C GLY A 1197 -5.58 -3.78 -4.53
N LEU A 1198 -5.13 -2.54 -4.72
CA LEU A 1198 -5.29 -1.47 -3.73
C LEU A 1198 -6.60 -0.71 -3.95
N SER A 1199 -7.18 -0.18 -2.86
CA SER A 1199 -8.35 0.69 -2.97
C SER A 1199 -8.03 1.98 -3.73
N LEU A 1200 -9.05 2.69 -4.23
CA LEU A 1200 -8.82 4.00 -4.88
C LEU A 1200 -8.17 5.00 -3.92
N ARG A 1201 -8.63 5.05 -2.67
CA ARG A 1201 -8.05 5.92 -1.63
C ARG A 1201 -6.58 5.58 -1.36
N GLU A 1202 -6.25 4.29 -1.23
CA GLU A 1202 -4.88 3.85 -0.97
C GLU A 1202 -3.95 4.18 -2.14
N SER A 1203 -4.35 3.83 -3.36
CA SER A 1203 -3.54 3.99 -4.57
C SER A 1203 -3.40 5.44 -5.06
N LEU A 1204 -4.44 6.27 -4.92
CA LEU A 1204 -4.44 7.64 -5.46
C LEU A 1204 -4.07 8.71 -4.43
N ARG A 1205 -4.24 8.45 -3.12
CA ARG A 1205 -3.97 9.42 -2.06
C ARG A 1205 -2.95 8.94 -1.04
N LEU A 1206 -3.26 7.88 -0.28
CA LEU A 1206 -2.46 7.49 0.89
C LEU A 1206 -1.04 7.05 0.53
N ARG A 1207 -0.89 6.13 -0.42
CA ARG A 1207 0.41 5.63 -0.87
C ARG A 1207 1.26 6.73 -1.52
N PRO A 1208 0.76 7.56 -2.45
CA PRO A 1208 1.49 8.72 -2.96
C PRO A 1208 1.96 9.68 -1.86
N ASP A 1209 1.12 9.96 -0.86
CA ASP A 1209 1.49 10.86 0.25
C ASP A 1209 2.58 10.26 1.13
N VAL A 1210 2.55 8.95 1.38
CA VAL A 1210 3.63 8.24 2.07
C VAL A 1210 4.94 8.32 1.28
N LEU A 1211 4.91 8.05 -0.03
CA LEU A 1211 6.10 8.12 -0.87
C LEU A 1211 6.71 9.52 -0.92
N ARG A 1212 5.88 10.57 -1.00
CA ARG A 1212 6.33 11.97 -0.90
C ARG A 1212 6.97 12.28 0.45
N ARG A 1213 6.36 11.83 1.56
CA ARG A 1213 6.95 11.96 2.91
C ARG A 1213 8.28 11.21 3.06
N LEU A 1214 8.46 10.12 2.31
CA LEU A 1214 9.71 9.37 2.21
C LEU A 1214 10.73 10.01 1.26
N GLY A 1215 10.45 11.21 0.72
CA GLY A 1215 11.37 11.97 -0.12
C GLY A 1215 11.36 11.59 -1.59
N TRP A 1216 10.43 10.74 -2.03
CA TRP A 1216 10.25 10.42 -3.44
C TRP A 1216 9.43 11.49 -4.15
N HIS A 1217 9.84 11.86 -5.36
CA HIS A 1217 8.94 12.47 -6.31
C HIS A 1217 8.04 11.38 -6.93
N TYR A 1218 6.76 11.38 -6.55
CA TYR A 1218 5.80 10.41 -7.07
C TYR A 1218 5.30 10.81 -8.46
N LEU A 1219 5.40 9.90 -9.43
CA LEU A 1219 4.82 10.04 -10.75
C LEU A 1219 3.88 8.87 -11.07
N ARG A 1220 2.61 9.20 -11.31
CA ARG A 1220 1.63 8.27 -11.87
C ARG A 1220 1.85 8.18 -13.39
N VAL A 1221 1.89 6.95 -13.92
CA VAL A 1221 1.97 6.71 -15.37
C VAL A 1221 0.94 5.65 -15.72
N HIS A 1222 0.05 5.93 -16.65
CA HIS A 1222 -0.96 4.95 -17.07
C HIS A 1222 -0.37 3.92 -18.04
N SER A 1223 -0.84 2.67 -18.00
CA SER A 1223 -0.36 1.61 -18.91
C SER A 1223 -0.55 1.99 -20.38
N PHE A 1224 -1.69 2.61 -20.73
CA PHE A 1224 -1.92 3.14 -22.08
C PHE A 1224 -0.99 4.29 -22.47
N GLU A 1225 -0.64 5.16 -21.52
CA GLU A 1225 0.32 6.25 -21.76
C GLU A 1225 1.73 5.69 -22.01
N LEU A 1226 2.14 4.73 -21.17
CA LEU A 1226 3.44 4.09 -21.26
C LEU A 1226 3.59 3.29 -22.55
N PHE A 1227 2.54 2.57 -22.95
CA PHE A 1227 2.51 1.83 -24.21
C PHE A 1227 2.50 2.77 -25.43
N GLY A 1228 1.65 3.81 -25.42
CA GLY A 1228 1.46 4.68 -26.59
C GLY A 1228 2.66 5.58 -26.90
N ASN A 1229 3.38 6.09 -25.89
CA ASN A 1229 4.57 6.92 -26.10
C ASN A 1229 5.58 6.80 -24.94
N PRO A 1230 6.34 5.68 -24.86
CA PRO A 1230 7.29 5.45 -23.79
C PRO A 1230 8.44 6.47 -23.78
N GLU A 1231 8.80 7.04 -24.93
CA GLU A 1231 9.84 8.06 -25.03
C GLU A 1231 9.42 9.39 -24.38
N ALA A 1232 8.16 9.80 -24.57
CA ALA A 1232 7.62 10.99 -23.91
C ALA A 1232 7.58 10.82 -22.38
N VAL A 1233 7.20 9.63 -21.89
CA VAL A 1233 7.24 9.31 -20.46
C VAL A 1233 8.68 9.36 -19.93
N ALA A 1234 9.64 8.78 -20.65
CA ALA A 1234 11.06 8.87 -20.30
C ALA A 1234 11.56 10.32 -20.25
N SER A 1235 11.13 11.18 -21.18
CA SER A 1235 11.47 12.63 -21.18
C SER A 1235 10.83 13.37 -20.02
N ARG A 1236 9.59 13.03 -19.65
CA ARG A 1236 8.94 13.59 -18.45
C ARG A 1236 9.70 13.23 -17.17
N VAL A 1237 10.09 11.96 -17.01
CA VAL A 1237 10.87 11.50 -15.85
C VAL A 1237 12.27 12.13 -15.81
N ALA A 1238 12.96 12.20 -16.95
CA ALA A 1238 14.29 12.81 -17.05
C ALA A 1238 14.26 14.31 -16.71
N SER A 1239 13.24 15.04 -17.17
CA SER A 1239 13.02 16.44 -16.84
C SER A 1239 12.81 16.66 -15.32
N LEU A 1240 11.97 15.84 -14.67
CA LEU A 1240 11.78 15.88 -13.20
C LEU A 1240 13.09 15.67 -12.43
N LEU A 1241 13.95 14.79 -12.95
CA LEU A 1241 15.27 14.48 -12.42
C LEU A 1241 16.37 15.49 -12.81
N GLY A 1242 16.04 16.58 -13.49
CA GLY A 1242 16.98 17.64 -13.86
C GLY A 1242 17.91 17.28 -15.02
N ARG A 1243 17.52 16.33 -15.88
CA ARG A 1243 18.13 16.06 -17.20
C ARG A 1243 17.09 16.29 -18.30
N PRO A 1244 16.74 17.54 -18.62
CA PRO A 1244 16.00 17.81 -19.85
C PRO A 1244 16.83 17.35 -21.05
N GLU A 1245 16.18 16.88 -22.12
CA GLU A 1245 16.88 16.56 -23.37
C GLU A 1245 17.71 17.76 -23.82
N ALA A 1246 18.97 17.51 -24.19
CA ALA A 1246 19.68 18.45 -25.04
C ALA A 1246 18.86 18.57 -26.32
N GLU A 1247 18.36 19.77 -26.62
CA GLU A 1247 17.75 20.08 -27.91
C GLU A 1247 18.64 19.50 -29.01
N ARG A 1248 18.16 18.47 -29.70
CA ARG A 1248 18.83 18.00 -30.91
C ARG A 1248 18.81 19.17 -31.87
N SER A 1249 19.99 19.72 -32.15
CA SER A 1249 20.18 20.67 -33.23
C SER A 1249 19.54 20.10 -34.49
N SER A 1250 18.59 20.86 -35.04
CA SER A 1250 17.79 20.51 -36.21
C SER A 1250 18.56 20.49 -37.53
N ASP A 1251 19.90 20.37 -37.52
CA ASP A 1251 20.75 20.51 -38.70
C ASP A 1251 21.15 19.19 -39.38
N ALA A 1252 20.80 18.02 -38.82
CA ALA A 1252 21.20 16.73 -39.42
C ALA A 1252 20.18 16.12 -40.42
N ALA A 1253 19.02 16.74 -40.62
CA ALA A 1253 17.97 16.22 -41.53
C ALA A 1253 18.04 16.77 -42.97
N ALA A 1254 18.99 17.66 -43.28
CA ALA A 1254 19.15 18.25 -44.62
C ALA A 1254 20.16 17.51 -45.53
N GLU A 1255 20.91 16.52 -45.04
CA GLU A 1255 21.94 15.81 -45.82
C GLU A 1255 21.62 14.36 -46.19
N ARG A 1256 20.37 13.91 -45.97
CA ARG A 1256 19.87 12.64 -46.53
C ARG A 1256 18.44 12.81 -47.05
N ARG A 1257 18.32 13.50 -48.18
CA ARG A 1257 17.22 13.33 -49.14
C ARG A 1257 17.80 12.97 -50.49
#